data_AF-A0A9P7GXS8-F1
#
_entry.id   AF-A0A9P7GXS8-F1
#
_cell.length_a   1.000
_cell.length_b   1.000
_cell.length_c   1.000
_cell.angle_alpha   90.00
_cell.angle_beta   90.00
_cell.angle_gamma   90.00
#
_symmetry.space_group_name_H-M   'P 1'
#
loop_
_entity.id
_entity.type
_entity.pdbx_description
1 polymer ?
#
loop_
_entity_poly.entity_id
_entity_poly.type
_entity_poly.pdbx_seq_one_letter_code
_entity_poly.pdbx_strand_id
1 'polypeptide(L)'
;MKPSICLLASLLSFPSVDATFPDDKHSLQAPYPYVESYYNVDGRTHAEKLGLLENRGYRPLSLSSYGPANESLYAATWVRERGSTYKMIHGVSQEVFDAWVEEWRDRGYVSTHVTATGAADDAVFAGVMEQLNIVNWSQACGIHDIREYMHTTGQENKMTVKGFRMYGERRNRRYCVLRHENIGNEHRAFFWEPILNFPKAYDAKIAKRYWRPAKLFLSDDNIISPIFTDTSVGKWSSGVRLNSTELEVRIAAEKERGLFPVDIQGGKFDDEEEERFNVVFTQLLKPKPRRWHAMGDMAEFDDNVRARQGLDWIMGTFMKKNGVRQAQVAISFEGKVVGERSYTWAEDDRSIVRADDIFLMASVSKMFLYAAITWLVDHGKLSYSTKVYDLLGYKSTADNRANQITVQHLLDHKGGYDRKQAGDVTFQFAEVALSLPTGGTKPATVQDVIEYMLDRKLDFTPGERSAYSNYGTLLLGYVVSNVTEMPYMDFLKENIFGDLDVRLYETAASKHKNDRVIQESSLIGLDPTRPRSRHMVPAVNGGDGAIKEECAAAFSLAASASTLAKFVGSHSAIGVGKRDQTFRRGTMEGARAHVQSRGHIDWAVVFSTRDFINDEQFKDLVDRKIPDFLDTYKLRGWGDLETSTCNMGMHPLLAKYPERSPEGIGILPPSDGDGRLDFKARIQNMDNDNWKEGHTRVAGQKRFKSSAKINFIERVKHLTWAWFTFVMSTGGIALLLHSTPHQFRGLEVIGKIYFILTIVLFIAIVSGLVLRFTTTPGALGKSLMHPTESLFFPCFLLSIATLIANSTAYGIPATGSWLATALRVCFWLYAAVSIIAAIAQYFVLFTGAHLPIHSMTPAWILPIFPAMLTGTLASSLMSSQSPEHRMSMLVAGVTFQGLGWTVAFLLYPLYLGRLMQDGLPAPAMRPGMFIAVGPAGYTSVAIIGMAGSLPEGYGYFATYPMAREVLQVLALWIGVWIWCVGFWFFGFGLLAVLSSAFRWKLQFSMSWWAFVFPNIGFTLATANIGKELQSEGIMWVASVLTIILVMMWFVVLYAMVSAVIRKKLLWPSRDGDES
;
A
#
# COMPACT_ATOMS: atom_id res chain seq x y z
N MET A 1 23.71 49.63 -21.31
CA MET A 1 23.50 50.26 -19.98
C MET A 1 22.18 49.78 -19.41
N LYS A 2 21.95 49.92 -18.09
CA LYS A 2 20.59 49.92 -17.49
C LYS A 2 19.79 51.12 -18.05
N PRO A 3 18.44 51.08 -18.18
CA PRO A 3 17.57 51.19 -17.00
C PRO A 3 16.33 50.25 -16.97
N SER A 4 15.64 50.37 -15.84
CA SER A 4 14.46 49.66 -15.35
C SER A 4 13.21 49.71 -16.22
N ILE A 5 12.34 48.70 -16.07
CA ILE A 5 10.94 48.83 -15.58
C ILE A 5 10.51 47.47 -15.00
N CYS A 6 9.94 47.45 -13.80
CA CYS A 6 9.36 46.27 -13.15
C CYS A 6 7.98 46.63 -12.62
N LEU A 7 6.90 46.07 -13.18
CA LEU A 7 5.54 46.34 -12.71
C LEU A 7 4.54 45.25 -13.16
N LEU A 8 4.67 44.03 -12.59
CA LEU A 8 3.62 42.98 -12.59
C LEU A 8 4.07 41.76 -11.73
N ALA A 9 4.04 41.91 -10.39
CA ALA A 9 4.40 40.83 -9.45
C ALA A 9 3.77 41.06 -8.06
N SER A 10 2.44 41.05 -7.96
CA SER A 10 1.73 41.42 -6.73
C SER A 10 0.37 40.72 -6.58
N LEU A 11 0.38 39.39 -6.42
CA LEU A 11 -0.76 38.59 -5.95
C LEU A 11 -0.26 37.19 -5.51
N LEU A 12 0.31 37.09 -4.30
CA LEU A 12 0.48 35.88 -3.45
C LEU A 12 1.50 36.17 -2.34
N SER A 13 1.04 36.73 -1.22
CA SER A 13 1.85 36.92 -0.01
C SER A 13 0.95 36.84 1.23
N PHE A 14 1.26 35.91 2.13
CA PHE A 14 0.54 35.75 3.41
C PHE A 14 0.95 36.85 4.40
N PRO A 15 0.05 37.29 5.31
CA PRO A 15 0.39 38.30 6.31
C PRO A 15 1.31 37.73 7.39
N SER A 16 2.50 38.31 7.53
CA SER A 16 3.32 38.20 8.73
C SER A 16 2.76 39.12 9.82
N VAL A 17 2.43 38.56 10.99
CA VAL A 17 2.06 39.36 12.16
C VAL A 17 3.31 39.55 13.02
N ASP A 18 3.94 40.72 12.90
CA ASP A 18 5.02 41.12 13.80
C ASP A 18 4.49 41.42 15.20
N ALA A 19 5.23 40.98 16.23
CA ALA A 19 4.82 41.11 17.62
C ALA A 19 5.39 42.38 18.27
N THR A 20 4.53 43.39 18.47
CA THR A 20 4.84 44.55 19.33
C THR A 20 4.64 44.18 20.80
N PHE A 21 5.73 44.04 21.55
CA PHE A 21 5.70 43.83 23.00
C PHE A 21 5.40 45.14 23.75
N PRO A 22 4.53 45.12 24.77
CA PRO A 22 4.60 46.07 25.89
C PRO A 22 5.84 45.80 26.74
N ASP A 23 6.53 46.84 27.18
CA ASP A 23 7.66 46.75 28.13
C ASP A 23 7.10 46.71 29.56
N ASP A 24 7.22 45.58 30.27
CA ASP A 24 6.74 45.43 31.64
C ASP A 24 7.71 44.57 32.47
N LYS A 25 8.64 45.24 33.17
CA LYS A 25 9.83 44.63 33.82
C LYS A 25 9.55 44.06 35.22
N HIS A 26 8.43 43.37 35.42
CA HIS A 26 8.02 42.86 36.74
C HIS A 26 7.44 41.42 36.79
N SER A 27 8.12 40.44 36.19
CA SER A 27 8.07 39.05 36.72
C SER A 27 9.28 38.21 36.32
N LEU A 28 10.24 38.04 37.25
CA LEU A 28 11.15 36.90 37.24
C LEU A 28 10.51 35.72 37.99
N GLN A 29 10.86 34.50 37.58
CA GLN A 29 10.51 33.21 38.22
C GLN A 29 9.04 32.75 38.19
N ALA A 30 8.78 31.79 37.30
CA ALA A 30 8.49 30.43 37.76
C ALA A 30 9.21 29.44 36.82
N PRO A 31 10.23 28.69 37.27
CA PRO A 31 11.03 27.81 36.39
C PRO A 31 10.38 26.43 36.14
N TYR A 32 9.15 26.21 36.63
CA TYR A 32 8.46 24.93 36.62
C TYR A 32 7.00 25.10 36.18
N PRO A 33 6.40 24.11 35.52
CA PRO A 33 4.96 24.10 35.29
C PRO A 33 4.23 23.98 36.64
N TYR A 34 3.17 24.77 36.83
CA TYR A 34 2.27 24.59 37.97
C TYR A 34 1.44 23.32 37.74
N VAL A 35 1.93 22.20 38.27
CA VAL A 35 1.21 20.92 38.30
C VAL A 35 0.61 20.71 39.67
N GLU A 36 -0.69 20.44 39.71
CA GLU A 36 -1.46 20.07 40.90
C GLU A 36 -1.94 18.63 40.75
N SER A 37 -2.08 17.91 41.85
CA SER A 37 -2.51 16.50 41.84
C SER A 37 -3.30 16.15 43.08
N TYR A 38 -4.31 15.31 42.93
CA TYR A 38 -5.05 14.72 44.05
C TYR A 38 -5.45 13.27 43.75
N TYR A 39 -5.67 12.51 44.81
CA TYR A 39 -6.00 11.09 44.83
C TYR A 39 -6.75 10.78 46.13
N ASN A 40 -7.46 9.65 46.19
CA ASN A 40 -8.29 9.24 47.32
C ASN A 40 -9.34 10.30 47.73
N VAL A 41 -10.03 10.87 46.74
CA VAL A 41 -11.18 11.76 46.97
C VAL A 41 -12.46 11.17 46.40
N ASP A 42 -13.57 11.38 47.10
CA ASP A 42 -14.90 11.00 46.61
C ASP A 42 -15.36 11.86 45.42
N GLY A 43 -16.43 11.45 44.74
CA GLY A 43 -17.00 12.16 43.59
C GLY A 43 -17.47 13.60 43.89
N ARG A 44 -17.81 13.91 45.15
CA ARG A 44 -18.20 15.27 45.57
C ARG A 44 -16.98 16.18 45.67
N THR A 45 -15.96 15.73 46.40
CA THR A 45 -14.68 16.41 46.58
C THR A 45 -13.95 16.55 45.24
N HIS A 46 -14.13 15.59 44.33
CA HIS A 46 -13.70 15.71 42.93
C HIS A 46 -14.36 16.91 42.24
N ALA A 47 -15.70 17.03 42.30
CA ALA A 47 -16.42 18.14 41.68
C ALA A 47 -16.04 19.51 42.28
N GLU A 48 -15.93 19.59 43.61
CA GLU A 48 -15.51 20.80 44.32
C GLU A 48 -14.07 21.21 43.93
N LYS A 49 -13.14 20.25 43.79
CA LYS A 49 -11.78 20.50 43.29
C LYS A 49 -11.74 20.90 41.81
N LEU A 50 -12.55 20.27 40.96
CA LEU A 50 -12.64 20.56 39.52
C LEU A 50 -13.03 22.02 39.29
N GLY A 51 -14.12 22.49 39.93
CA GLY A 51 -14.55 23.88 39.83
C GLY A 51 -13.51 24.89 40.35
N LEU A 52 -12.77 24.54 41.40
CA LEU A 52 -11.68 25.38 41.92
C LEU A 52 -10.47 25.45 40.97
N LEU A 53 -10.16 24.37 40.26
CA LEU A 53 -9.03 24.27 39.32
C LEU A 53 -9.36 24.95 37.98
N GLU A 54 -10.58 24.76 37.45
CA GLU A 54 -11.10 25.47 36.27
C GLU A 54 -11.03 26.99 36.47
N ASN A 55 -11.57 27.51 37.57
CA ASN A 55 -11.54 28.95 37.90
C ASN A 55 -10.12 29.51 38.10
N ARG A 56 -9.11 28.67 38.31
CA ARG A 56 -7.69 29.07 38.41
C ARG A 56 -6.94 28.98 37.09
N GLY A 57 -7.58 28.47 36.02
CA GLY A 57 -6.98 28.27 34.70
C GLY A 57 -6.12 27.00 34.60
N TYR A 58 -6.44 25.96 35.37
CA TYR A 58 -5.84 24.64 35.23
C TYR A 58 -6.59 23.80 34.19
N ARG A 59 -5.99 22.68 33.79
CA ARG A 59 -6.48 21.70 32.81
C ARG A 59 -6.13 20.27 33.27
N PRO A 60 -6.91 19.24 32.94
CA PRO A 60 -6.55 17.85 33.23
C PRO A 60 -5.35 17.36 32.40
N LEU A 61 -4.45 16.59 33.04
CA LEU A 61 -3.36 15.78 32.46
C LEU A 61 -3.61 14.27 32.62
N SER A 62 -4.35 13.89 33.67
CA SER A 62 -4.85 12.54 33.88
C SER A 62 -6.14 12.55 34.68
N LEU A 63 -6.95 11.53 34.43
CA LEU A 63 -8.16 11.23 35.19
C LEU A 63 -8.21 9.71 35.40
N SER A 64 -8.59 9.29 36.61
CA SER A 64 -8.75 7.90 37.02
C SER A 64 -9.87 7.81 38.04
N SER A 65 -10.77 6.85 37.86
CA SER A 65 -11.87 6.49 38.77
C SER A 65 -11.69 5.02 39.17
N TYR A 66 -11.84 4.70 40.45
CA TYR A 66 -11.58 3.34 40.97
C TYR A 66 -12.44 3.02 42.21
N GLY A 67 -12.58 1.72 42.51
CA GLY A 67 -13.41 1.20 43.62
C GLY A 67 -14.91 0.99 43.28
N PRO A 68 -15.74 0.69 44.31
CA PRO A 68 -17.18 0.46 44.12
C PRO A 68 -17.89 1.67 43.50
N ALA A 69 -18.96 1.45 42.73
CA ALA A 69 -19.65 2.53 42.01
C ALA A 69 -20.24 3.60 42.93
N ASN A 70 -20.93 3.14 43.99
CA ASN A 70 -21.52 3.95 45.06
C ASN A 70 -20.50 4.71 45.91
N GLU A 71 -19.23 4.26 45.93
CA GLU A 71 -18.13 4.82 46.72
C GLU A 71 -16.95 5.23 45.81
N SER A 72 -17.23 5.59 44.56
CA SER A 72 -16.19 5.78 43.54
C SER A 72 -15.19 6.88 43.92
N LEU A 73 -13.91 6.48 43.95
CA LEU A 73 -12.77 7.32 44.30
C LEU A 73 -12.07 7.82 43.04
N TYR A 74 -11.49 9.02 43.14
CA TYR A 74 -10.88 9.70 42.00
C TYR A 74 -9.42 10.08 42.27
N ALA A 75 -8.61 9.92 41.23
CA ALA A 75 -7.27 10.48 41.15
C ALA A 75 -7.10 11.27 39.84
N ALA A 76 -6.45 12.43 39.91
CA ALA A 76 -6.25 13.31 38.77
C ALA A 76 -4.99 14.16 38.93
N THR A 77 -4.36 14.47 37.79
CA THR A 77 -3.24 15.42 37.69
C THR A 77 -3.66 16.55 36.76
N TRP A 78 -3.20 17.77 37.05
CA TRP A 78 -3.67 19.00 36.42
C TRP A 78 -2.50 19.95 36.14
N VAL A 79 -2.58 20.75 35.08
CA VAL A 79 -1.56 21.74 34.69
C VAL A 79 -2.17 23.12 34.47
N ARG A 80 -1.47 24.17 34.91
CA ARG A 80 -1.80 25.56 34.57
C ARG A 80 -1.04 26.02 33.32
N GLU A 81 -1.66 25.85 32.14
CA GLU A 81 -1.13 26.37 30.87
C GLU A 81 -2.25 26.80 29.92
N ARG A 82 -1.91 27.57 28.88
CA ARG A 82 -2.85 27.91 27.79
C ARG A 82 -3.08 26.67 26.91
N GLY A 83 -4.34 26.40 26.55
CA GLY A 83 -4.73 25.27 25.70
C GLY A 83 -6.14 25.42 25.12
N SER A 84 -6.62 24.36 24.47
CA SER A 84 -7.97 24.22 23.87
C SER A 84 -9.11 24.40 24.89
N THR A 85 -10.35 24.65 24.45
CA THR A 85 -11.48 24.51 25.39
C THR A 85 -11.72 23.02 25.70
N TYR A 86 -12.19 22.73 26.92
CA TYR A 86 -12.46 21.36 27.37
C TYR A 86 -13.79 21.24 28.12
N LYS A 87 -14.25 20.00 28.28
CA LYS A 87 -15.42 19.59 29.06
C LYS A 87 -15.13 18.29 29.80
N MET A 88 -15.77 18.11 30.95
CA MET A 88 -15.63 16.94 31.80
C MET A 88 -16.99 16.43 32.27
N ILE A 89 -17.05 15.14 32.59
CA ILE A 89 -18.17 14.46 33.24
C ILE A 89 -17.61 13.37 34.16
N HIS A 90 -18.31 13.06 35.26
CA HIS A 90 -17.90 12.03 36.22
C HIS A 90 -19.10 11.47 37.00
N GLY A 91 -19.01 10.23 37.48
CA GLY A 91 -20.02 9.61 38.36
C GLY A 91 -21.37 9.35 37.68
N VAL A 92 -21.37 9.06 36.37
CA VAL A 92 -22.59 8.82 35.58
C VAL A 92 -22.63 7.38 35.03
N SER A 93 -23.82 6.87 34.70
CA SER A 93 -23.97 5.56 34.04
C SER A 93 -23.45 5.57 32.59
N GLN A 94 -23.33 4.39 31.96
CA GLN A 94 -22.78 4.30 30.61
C GLN A 94 -23.65 5.03 29.58
N GLU A 95 -24.98 4.97 29.69
CA GLU A 95 -25.91 5.60 28.74
C GLU A 95 -25.76 7.13 28.74
N VAL A 96 -25.59 7.72 29.93
CA VAL A 96 -25.38 9.15 30.11
C VAL A 96 -23.97 9.55 29.63
N PHE A 97 -22.98 8.70 29.87
CA PHE A 97 -21.61 8.94 29.41
C PHE A 97 -21.49 8.89 27.88
N ASP A 98 -22.00 7.83 27.24
CA ASP A 98 -21.94 7.66 25.79
C ASP A 98 -22.74 8.77 25.08
N ALA A 99 -23.94 9.13 25.57
CA ALA A 99 -24.72 10.26 25.04
C ALA A 99 -23.98 11.61 25.17
N TRP A 100 -23.26 11.85 26.27
CA TRP A 100 -22.42 13.05 26.43
C TRP A 100 -21.21 13.05 25.48
N VAL A 101 -20.59 11.89 25.24
CA VAL A 101 -19.51 11.75 24.25
C VAL A 101 -20.02 12.05 22.84
N GLU A 102 -21.24 11.62 22.49
CA GLU A 102 -21.88 11.95 21.21
C GLU A 102 -22.15 13.47 21.10
N GLU A 103 -22.73 14.09 22.13
CA GLU A 103 -23.03 15.53 22.15
C GLU A 103 -21.78 16.38 21.90
N TRP A 104 -20.67 16.08 22.57
CA TRP A 104 -19.44 16.85 22.44
C TRP A 104 -18.64 16.50 21.18
N ARG A 105 -18.74 15.27 20.66
CA ARG A 105 -18.21 14.88 19.34
C ARG A 105 -18.85 15.72 18.23
N ASP A 106 -20.17 15.84 18.24
CA ASP A 106 -20.92 16.56 17.21
C ASP A 106 -20.69 18.09 17.32
N ARG A 107 -20.27 18.58 18.49
CA ARG A 107 -19.75 19.95 18.73
C ARG A 107 -18.26 20.13 18.36
N GLY A 108 -17.61 19.12 17.77
CA GLY A 108 -16.21 19.18 17.33
C GLY A 108 -15.15 19.02 18.43
N TYR A 109 -15.49 18.39 19.55
CA TYR A 109 -14.53 18.01 20.59
C TYR A 109 -14.06 16.55 20.38
N VAL A 110 -12.89 16.25 20.94
CA VAL A 110 -12.19 14.97 20.86
C VAL A 110 -12.04 14.42 22.27
N SER A 111 -12.41 13.16 22.52
CA SER A 111 -12.16 12.54 23.83
C SER A 111 -10.65 12.44 24.08
N THR A 112 -10.17 12.92 25.23
CA THR A 112 -8.76 12.82 25.63
C THR A 112 -8.54 11.90 26.81
N HIS A 113 -9.58 11.67 27.62
CA HIS A 113 -9.54 10.78 28.77
C HIS A 113 -10.86 10.01 28.92
N VAL A 114 -10.75 8.72 29.25
CA VAL A 114 -11.87 7.84 29.62
C VAL A 114 -11.45 6.98 30.81
N THR A 115 -12.34 6.86 31.80
CA THR A 115 -12.18 5.96 32.94
C THR A 115 -13.56 5.48 33.42
N ALA A 116 -13.59 4.33 34.08
CA ALA A 116 -14.79 3.62 34.50
C ALA A 116 -14.45 2.72 35.70
N THR A 117 -15.39 2.49 36.62
CA THR A 117 -15.20 1.60 37.77
C THR A 117 -16.54 1.10 38.32
N GLY A 118 -16.50 0.23 39.33
CA GLY A 118 -17.65 -0.53 39.83
C GLY A 118 -17.89 -1.85 39.09
N ALA A 119 -19.01 -2.51 39.45
CA ALA A 119 -19.46 -3.75 38.83
C ALA A 119 -19.85 -3.51 37.36
N ALA A 120 -19.77 -4.54 36.51
CA ALA A 120 -19.91 -4.38 35.06
C ALA A 120 -21.28 -3.83 34.62
N ASP A 121 -22.31 -4.16 35.38
CA ASP A 121 -23.73 -3.87 35.09
C ASP A 121 -24.27 -2.72 35.97
N ASP A 122 -23.41 -2.10 36.80
CA ASP A 122 -23.66 -0.91 37.64
C ASP A 122 -22.42 0.01 37.61
N ALA A 123 -21.81 0.17 36.44
CA ALA A 123 -20.54 0.88 36.28
C ALA A 123 -20.74 2.40 36.21
N VAL A 124 -19.86 3.15 36.89
CA VAL A 124 -19.79 4.61 36.80
C VAL A 124 -18.60 5.08 35.97
N PHE A 125 -18.83 6.08 35.13
CA PHE A 125 -17.91 6.55 34.11
C PHE A 125 -17.49 8.00 34.34
N ALA A 126 -16.30 8.35 33.87
CA ALA A 126 -15.81 9.72 33.82
C ALA A 126 -14.89 9.95 32.61
N GLY A 127 -14.83 11.18 32.11
CA GLY A 127 -14.04 11.50 30.92
C GLY A 127 -13.81 12.99 30.68
N VAL A 128 -12.97 13.26 29.69
CA VAL A 128 -12.56 14.61 29.26
C VAL A 128 -12.69 14.70 27.74
N MET A 129 -13.33 15.75 27.25
CA MET A 129 -13.45 16.11 25.82
C MET A 129 -12.74 17.44 25.58
N GLU A 130 -11.90 17.55 24.54
CA GLU A 130 -11.12 18.76 24.22
C GLU A 130 -11.19 19.14 22.73
N GLN A 131 -11.20 20.44 22.41
CA GLN A 131 -11.09 20.91 21.02
C GLN A 131 -9.63 20.80 20.51
N LEU A 132 -9.26 19.63 20.00
CA LEU A 132 -7.93 19.35 19.44
C LEU A 132 -7.95 19.20 17.92
N ASN A 133 -6.82 19.50 17.27
CA ASN A 133 -6.61 19.21 15.86
C ASN A 133 -6.30 17.72 15.65
N ILE A 134 -7.31 16.87 15.88
CA ILE A 134 -7.30 15.42 15.69
C ILE A 134 -8.55 15.09 14.90
N VAL A 135 -8.39 14.64 13.65
CA VAL A 135 -9.48 14.39 12.71
C VAL A 135 -10.08 13.01 12.93
N ASN A 136 -9.25 12.01 13.25
CA ASN A 136 -9.70 10.65 13.49
C ASN A 136 -9.45 10.21 14.94
N TRP A 137 -10.55 9.95 15.65
CA TRP A 137 -10.56 9.41 17.01
C TRP A 137 -11.74 8.45 17.20
N SER A 138 -11.62 7.54 18.16
CA SER A 138 -12.68 6.60 18.51
C SER A 138 -12.63 6.24 19.99
N GLN A 139 -13.79 6.16 20.63
CA GLN A 139 -13.95 5.63 21.99
C GLN A 139 -15.02 4.55 21.98
N ALA A 140 -14.80 3.46 22.72
CA ALA A 140 -15.82 2.46 23.01
C ALA A 140 -15.64 1.93 24.44
N CYS A 141 -16.76 1.77 25.15
CA CYS A 141 -16.87 1.09 26.45
C CYS A 141 -17.77 -0.14 26.31
N GLY A 142 -18.01 -0.88 27.41
CA GLY A 142 -18.84 -2.09 27.38
C GLY A 142 -18.24 -3.28 26.60
N ILE A 143 -16.99 -3.20 26.15
CA ILE A 143 -16.34 -4.25 25.36
C ILE A 143 -16.20 -5.53 26.21
N HIS A 144 -16.59 -6.69 25.66
CA HIS A 144 -16.44 -8.00 26.30
C HIS A 144 -15.11 -8.67 25.96
N ASP A 145 -14.80 -8.89 24.68
CA ASP A 145 -13.48 -9.42 24.24
C ASP A 145 -12.58 -8.30 23.71
N ILE A 146 -11.61 -7.90 24.53
CA ILE A 146 -10.62 -6.89 24.17
C ILE A 146 -9.65 -7.36 23.08
N ARG A 147 -9.39 -8.67 22.93
CA ARG A 147 -8.51 -9.21 21.88
C ARG A 147 -9.22 -9.20 20.53
N GLU A 148 -10.48 -9.64 20.48
CA GLU A 148 -11.30 -9.54 19.26
C GLU A 148 -11.48 -8.07 18.86
N TYR A 149 -11.83 -7.18 19.79
CA TYR A 149 -11.96 -5.75 19.51
C TYR A 149 -10.64 -5.15 18.99
N MET A 150 -9.51 -5.42 19.64
CA MET A 150 -8.19 -4.93 19.21
C MET A 150 -7.70 -5.58 17.90
N HIS A 151 -8.17 -6.76 17.53
CA HIS A 151 -7.87 -7.40 16.24
C HIS A 151 -8.70 -6.81 15.11
N THR A 152 -10.03 -6.86 15.24
CA THR A 152 -11.01 -6.41 14.22
C THR A 152 -10.87 -4.93 13.90
N THR A 153 -10.71 -4.08 14.91
CA THR A 153 -10.59 -2.62 14.73
C THR A 153 -9.14 -2.11 14.71
N GLY A 154 -8.14 -3.01 14.74
CA GLY A 154 -6.73 -2.65 14.94
C GLY A 154 -5.90 -2.48 13.66
N GLN A 155 -6.32 -3.07 12.55
CA GLN A 155 -5.56 -3.01 11.28
C GLN A 155 -5.89 -1.78 10.43
N GLU A 156 -7.04 -1.13 10.67
CA GLU A 156 -7.46 0.03 9.88
C GLU A 156 -7.08 1.37 10.55
N ASN A 157 -6.82 2.37 9.70
CA ASN A 157 -6.85 3.81 10.04
C ASN A 157 -5.75 4.39 10.96
N LYS A 158 -4.62 3.70 11.20
CA LYS A 158 -3.42 4.24 11.90
C LYS A 158 -3.68 4.70 13.36
N MET A 159 -4.67 4.10 14.00
CA MET A 159 -5.13 4.49 15.33
C MET A 159 -4.23 3.92 16.42
N THR A 160 -3.86 4.74 17.41
CA THR A 160 -3.14 4.28 18.62
C THR A 160 -4.00 4.46 19.85
N VAL A 161 -3.90 3.51 20.79
CA VAL A 161 -4.48 3.65 22.14
C VAL A 161 -3.87 4.87 22.85
N LYS A 162 -4.73 5.62 23.52
CA LYS A 162 -4.43 6.86 24.26
C LYS A 162 -4.98 6.80 25.69
N GLY A 163 -6.21 6.29 25.86
CA GLY A 163 -6.83 5.97 27.14
C GLY A 163 -7.30 4.50 27.15
N PHE A 164 -7.24 3.86 28.31
CA PHE A 164 -7.70 2.48 28.50
C PHE A 164 -8.10 2.25 29.96
N ARG A 165 -9.20 1.54 30.21
CA ARG A 165 -9.60 1.11 31.55
C ARG A 165 -10.21 -0.28 31.50
N MET A 166 -9.89 -1.08 32.51
CA MET A 166 -10.58 -2.33 32.84
C MET A 166 -11.52 -2.05 34.02
N TYR A 167 -12.77 -2.52 33.95
CA TYR A 167 -13.76 -2.38 35.02
C TYR A 167 -14.67 -3.63 35.09
N GLY A 168 -15.50 -3.73 36.12
CA GLY A 168 -16.29 -4.92 36.41
C GLY A 168 -15.46 -6.07 37.01
N GLU A 169 -16.16 -7.04 37.59
CA GLU A 169 -15.57 -8.18 38.28
C GLU A 169 -14.63 -9.02 37.39
N ARG A 170 -13.67 -9.70 38.02
CA ARG A 170 -12.70 -10.59 37.35
C ARG A 170 -13.32 -11.63 36.38
N ARG A 171 -14.58 -12.03 36.60
CA ARG A 171 -15.37 -12.96 35.74
C ARG A 171 -16.29 -12.28 34.73
N ASN A 172 -16.70 -11.03 34.97
CA ASN A 172 -17.62 -10.26 34.12
C ASN A 172 -16.95 -8.97 33.60
N ARG A 173 -15.63 -8.98 33.41
CA ARG A 173 -14.84 -7.78 33.11
C ARG A 173 -15.32 -7.10 31.82
N ARG A 174 -15.23 -5.77 31.79
CA ARG A 174 -15.47 -4.91 30.63
C ARG A 174 -14.26 -4.01 30.38
N TYR A 175 -14.17 -3.48 29.17
CA TYR A 175 -13.07 -2.62 28.75
C TYR A 175 -13.59 -1.32 28.13
N CYS A 176 -12.95 -0.20 28.48
CA CYS A 176 -13.01 1.05 27.74
C CYS A 176 -11.70 1.27 26.97
N VAL A 177 -11.79 1.63 25.69
CA VAL A 177 -10.65 1.90 24.81
C VAL A 177 -10.85 3.23 24.10
N LEU A 178 -9.93 4.18 24.32
CA LEU A 178 -9.85 5.45 23.59
C LEU A 178 -8.63 5.43 22.66
N ARG A 179 -8.84 5.77 21.38
CA ARG A 179 -7.79 5.89 20.36
C ARG A 179 -7.85 7.21 19.61
N HIS A 180 -6.68 7.70 19.19
CA HIS A 180 -6.51 8.78 18.20
C HIS A 180 -5.62 8.30 17.06
N GLU A 181 -5.66 8.98 15.92
CA GLU A 181 -4.62 8.86 14.89
C GLU A 181 -3.20 9.13 15.41
N ASN A 182 -2.21 8.41 14.89
CA ASN A 182 -0.80 8.57 15.26
C ASN A 182 -0.10 9.65 14.41
N ILE A 183 -0.47 10.92 14.59
CA ILE A 183 -0.02 12.07 13.76
C ILE A 183 1.51 12.15 13.62
N GLY A 184 2.27 11.83 14.67
CA GLY A 184 3.74 11.85 14.65
C GLY A 184 4.43 10.54 14.25
N ASN A 185 3.66 9.48 13.96
CA ASN A 185 4.10 8.07 14.01
C ASN A 185 5.08 7.80 15.16
N GLU A 186 4.60 7.95 16.38
CA GLU A 186 5.27 7.53 17.62
C GLU A 186 5.32 6.00 17.68
N HIS A 187 6.45 5.41 18.07
CA HIS A 187 6.51 3.98 18.33
C HIS A 187 5.92 3.74 19.73
N ARG A 188 4.90 2.88 19.79
CA ARG A 188 4.15 2.61 21.01
C ARG A 188 4.04 1.11 21.24
N ALA A 189 3.93 0.71 22.50
CA ALA A 189 3.59 -0.65 22.88
C ALA A 189 2.51 -0.62 23.96
N PHE A 190 1.44 -1.36 23.74
CA PHE A 190 0.35 -1.55 24.69
C PHE A 190 0.19 -3.03 24.97
N PHE A 191 0.05 -3.39 26.25
CA PHE A 191 -0.15 -4.75 26.74
C PHE A 191 -0.82 -4.69 28.11
N TRP A 192 -1.12 -5.84 28.70
CA TRP A 192 -1.62 -5.94 30.06
C TRP A 192 -1.11 -7.23 30.71
N GLU A 193 -0.70 -7.15 31.97
CA GLU A 193 -0.14 -8.27 32.73
C GLU A 193 -0.71 -8.29 34.17
N PRO A 194 -1.00 -9.48 34.73
CA PRO A 194 -1.18 -9.62 36.17
C PRO A 194 0.05 -9.15 36.93
N ILE A 195 -0.16 -8.59 38.11
CA ILE A 195 0.86 -7.82 38.83
C ILE A 195 2.15 -8.59 39.17
N LEU A 196 2.08 -9.93 39.27
CA LEU A 196 3.23 -10.85 39.49
C LEU A 196 4.14 -11.05 38.26
N ASN A 197 3.63 -10.75 37.06
CA ASN A 197 4.38 -10.80 35.81
C ASN A 197 4.89 -9.42 35.39
N PHE A 198 4.09 -8.38 35.66
CA PHE A 198 4.32 -7.01 35.17
C PHE A 198 5.77 -6.50 35.31
N PRO A 199 6.48 -6.65 36.45
CA PRO A 199 7.85 -6.17 36.58
C PRO A 199 8.80 -6.70 35.49
N LYS A 200 8.70 -7.98 35.13
CA LYS A 200 9.55 -8.61 34.11
C LYS A 200 9.35 -7.98 32.72
N ALA A 201 8.10 -7.66 32.39
CA ALA A 201 7.76 -6.99 31.14
C ALA A 201 8.14 -5.49 31.18
N TYR A 202 7.92 -4.84 32.32
CA TYR A 202 8.26 -3.45 32.57
C TYR A 202 9.77 -3.21 32.42
N ASP A 203 10.60 -3.97 33.13
CA ASP A 203 12.07 -3.90 33.07
C ASP A 203 12.59 -4.09 31.64
N ALA A 204 12.06 -5.10 30.93
CA ALA A 204 12.40 -5.37 29.53
C ALA A 204 12.03 -4.22 28.57
N LYS A 205 10.95 -3.47 28.86
CA LYS A 205 10.57 -2.28 28.07
C LYS A 205 11.44 -1.07 28.40
N ILE A 206 11.76 -0.81 29.67
CA ILE A 206 12.58 0.34 30.09
C ILE A 206 14.08 0.14 29.83
N ALA A 207 14.53 -1.11 29.65
CA ALA A 207 15.88 -1.44 29.17
C ALA A 207 16.13 -0.99 27.72
N LYS A 208 15.09 -0.65 26.94
CA LYS A 208 15.22 -0.07 25.60
C LYS A 208 15.53 1.42 25.72
N ARG A 209 16.66 1.86 25.13
CA ARG A 209 17.05 3.28 25.10
C ARG A 209 15.90 4.13 24.53
N TYR A 210 15.61 5.27 25.16
CA TYR A 210 14.53 6.21 24.83
C TYR A 210 13.09 5.72 25.07
N TRP A 211 12.87 4.48 25.52
CA TRP A 211 11.52 4.00 25.87
C TRP A 211 11.14 4.31 27.32
N ARG A 212 9.87 4.64 27.53
CA ARG A 212 9.29 4.97 28.84
C ARG A 212 7.80 4.62 28.93
N PRO A 213 7.22 4.47 30.12
CA PRO A 213 5.77 4.56 30.28
C PRO A 213 5.27 5.96 29.91
N ALA A 214 4.07 6.01 29.33
CA ALA A 214 3.27 7.21 29.13
C ALA A 214 2.01 7.22 30.02
N LYS A 215 1.40 6.05 30.22
CA LYS A 215 0.26 5.80 31.11
C LYS A 215 0.42 4.42 31.76
N LEU A 216 0.01 4.27 33.02
CA LEU A 216 0.15 3.02 33.80
C LEU A 216 -1.20 2.58 34.42
N PHE A 217 -2.21 2.38 33.57
CA PHE A 217 -3.56 2.02 34.00
C PHE A 217 -3.55 0.78 34.91
N LEU A 218 -4.31 0.86 36.00
CA LEU A 218 -4.45 -0.16 37.03
C LEU A 218 -5.92 -0.61 37.05
N SER A 219 -6.18 -1.91 37.05
CA SER A 219 -7.52 -2.45 37.29
C SER A 219 -7.74 -2.71 38.77
N ASP A 220 -9.00 -2.70 39.18
CA ASP A 220 -9.46 -3.08 40.53
C ASP A 220 -9.24 -4.61 40.79
N ASP A 221 -8.90 -5.40 39.77
CA ASP A 221 -8.59 -6.84 39.85
C ASP A 221 -7.09 -7.20 39.63
N ASN A 222 -6.18 -6.30 40.01
CA ASN A 222 -4.71 -6.51 40.04
C ASN A 222 -4.05 -6.76 38.65
N ILE A 223 -4.56 -6.13 37.59
CA ILE A 223 -3.94 -6.10 36.25
C ILE A 223 -3.38 -4.71 35.96
N ILE A 224 -2.12 -4.63 35.51
CA ILE A 224 -1.52 -3.37 35.03
C ILE A 224 -1.47 -3.38 33.51
N SER A 225 -1.96 -2.30 32.90
CA SER A 225 -2.12 -2.16 31.45
C SER A 225 -1.35 -0.94 30.92
N PRO A 226 -0.03 -1.03 30.73
CA PRO A 226 0.79 0.12 30.38
C PRO A 226 0.65 0.54 28.91
N ILE A 227 0.69 1.85 28.67
CA ILE A 227 1.10 2.40 27.36
C ILE A 227 2.56 2.84 27.47
N PHE A 228 3.41 2.24 26.65
CA PHE A 228 4.80 2.64 26.45
C PHE A 228 4.97 3.47 25.16
N THR A 229 5.95 4.37 25.16
CA THR A 229 6.32 5.24 24.03
C THR A 229 7.84 5.43 23.93
N ASP A 230 8.31 5.74 22.73
CA ASP A 230 9.68 6.10 22.36
C ASP A 230 9.99 7.61 22.41
N THR A 231 9.09 8.43 22.96
CA THR A 231 9.17 9.90 22.93
C THR A 231 9.96 10.49 24.10
N SER A 232 10.94 11.36 23.83
CA SER A 232 11.73 12.00 24.91
C SER A 232 10.95 13.12 25.62
N VAL A 233 11.02 13.08 26.96
CA VAL A 233 10.46 14.07 27.90
C VAL A 233 11.53 14.56 28.90
N GLY A 234 12.81 14.42 28.54
CA GLY A 234 13.92 14.58 29.48
C GLY A 234 13.97 13.42 30.48
N LYS A 235 14.34 13.72 31.74
CA LYS A 235 14.28 12.75 32.83
C LYS A 235 12.83 12.31 33.08
N TRP A 236 12.65 11.07 33.51
CA TRP A 236 11.35 10.51 33.93
C TRP A 236 11.55 9.47 35.03
N SER A 237 10.48 9.14 35.75
CA SER A 237 10.43 8.03 36.70
C SER A 237 9.00 7.50 36.83
N SER A 238 8.80 6.49 37.67
CA SER A 238 7.47 5.98 37.99
C SER A 238 7.38 5.47 39.44
N GLY A 239 6.15 5.14 39.84
CA GLY A 239 5.81 4.30 40.98
C GLY A 239 4.69 3.34 40.58
N VAL A 240 4.64 2.18 41.22
CA VAL A 240 3.66 1.11 40.94
C VAL A 240 3.25 0.49 42.28
N ARG A 241 1.96 0.23 42.48
CA ARG A 241 1.39 -0.26 43.75
C ARG A 241 1.67 0.60 45.01
N LEU A 242 1.93 1.90 44.87
CA LEU A 242 2.14 2.78 46.03
C LEU A 242 0.84 2.92 46.83
N ASN A 243 0.91 2.88 48.16
CA ASN A 243 -0.20 3.36 49.00
C ASN A 243 -0.25 4.92 49.02
N SER A 244 -1.28 5.51 49.63
CA SER A 244 -1.47 6.98 49.67
C SER A 244 -0.29 7.75 50.26
N THR A 245 0.32 7.22 51.33
CA THR A 245 1.47 7.83 52.03
C THR A 245 2.75 7.71 51.20
N GLU A 246 2.99 6.53 50.60
CA GLU A 246 4.11 6.29 49.70
C GLU A 246 4.02 7.18 48.45
N LEU A 247 2.80 7.37 47.91
CA LEU A 247 2.55 8.27 46.78
C LEU A 247 2.85 9.73 47.15
N GLU A 248 2.45 10.18 48.33
CA GLU A 248 2.73 11.56 48.79
C GLU A 248 4.24 11.81 48.93
N VAL A 249 4.94 10.93 49.63
CA VAL A 249 6.40 10.96 49.79
C VAL A 249 7.10 10.90 48.43
N ARG A 250 6.59 10.07 47.51
CA ARG A 250 7.12 9.95 46.14
C ARG A 250 6.92 11.23 45.33
N ILE A 251 5.74 11.84 45.41
CA ILE A 251 5.45 13.11 44.71
C ILE A 251 6.37 14.23 45.23
N ALA A 252 6.56 14.33 46.55
CA ALA A 252 7.50 15.29 47.14
C ALA A 252 8.94 15.07 46.66
N ALA A 253 9.47 13.85 46.80
CA ALA A 253 10.85 13.53 46.43
C ALA A 253 11.13 13.66 44.92
N GLU A 254 10.19 13.32 44.04
CA GLU A 254 10.36 13.49 42.60
C GLU A 254 10.21 14.96 42.16
N LYS A 255 9.40 15.76 42.86
CA LYS A 255 9.29 17.22 42.66
C LYS A 255 10.59 17.95 42.96
N GLU A 256 11.32 17.57 44.02
CA GLU A 256 12.68 18.08 44.29
C GLU A 256 13.68 17.77 43.16
N ARG A 257 13.48 16.64 42.45
CA ARG A 257 14.29 16.22 41.30
C ARG A 257 13.89 16.93 39.99
N GLY A 258 12.91 17.82 40.03
CA GLY A 258 12.37 18.55 38.88
C GLY A 258 11.44 17.69 38.01
N LEU A 259 10.72 16.73 38.60
CA LEU A 259 9.83 15.80 37.91
C LEU A 259 8.40 15.94 38.43
N PHE A 260 7.42 15.92 37.52
CA PHE A 260 6.02 16.20 37.83
C PHE A 260 5.12 15.01 37.48
N PRO A 261 4.10 14.68 38.30
CA PRO A 261 3.18 13.59 38.00
C PRO A 261 2.29 13.97 36.80
N VAL A 262 2.35 13.16 35.73
CA VAL A 262 1.56 13.31 34.48
C VAL A 262 0.54 12.19 34.27
N ASP A 263 0.58 11.19 35.15
CA ASP A 263 -0.43 10.16 35.26
C ASP A 263 -0.44 9.65 36.70
N ILE A 264 -1.63 9.62 37.32
CA ILE A 264 -1.89 8.85 38.54
C ILE A 264 -3.11 7.98 38.24
N GLN A 265 -2.97 6.68 38.48
CA GLN A 265 -3.98 5.66 38.18
C GLN A 265 -4.22 4.82 39.44
N GLY A 266 -5.46 4.86 39.94
CA GLY A 266 -5.84 4.16 41.17
C GLY A 266 -6.52 2.82 40.92
N GLY A 267 -6.49 1.97 41.95
CA GLY A 267 -7.26 0.74 42.09
C GLY A 267 -7.60 0.49 43.57
N LYS A 268 -8.76 -0.10 43.83
CA LYS A 268 -9.16 -0.61 45.16
C LYS A 268 -9.60 -2.06 44.98
N PHE A 269 -9.17 -2.96 45.87
CA PHE A 269 -9.17 -4.41 45.62
C PHE A 269 -9.97 -5.13 46.71
N ASP A 270 -10.76 -6.13 46.34
CA ASP A 270 -11.57 -6.90 47.30
C ASP A 270 -10.72 -7.62 48.38
N ASP A 271 -9.46 -7.95 48.05
CA ASP A 271 -8.49 -8.61 48.93
C ASP A 271 -7.60 -7.63 49.74
N GLU A 272 -7.70 -6.31 49.56
CA GLU A 272 -6.86 -5.30 50.25
C GLU A 272 -7.71 -4.10 50.72
N GLU A 273 -7.79 -3.86 52.05
CA GLU A 273 -8.60 -2.77 52.64
C GLU A 273 -8.18 -1.35 52.20
N GLU A 274 -6.98 -1.20 51.63
CA GLU A 274 -6.37 0.07 51.23
C GLU A 274 -6.24 0.22 49.71
N GLU A 275 -6.31 1.46 49.23
CA GLU A 275 -6.11 1.77 47.83
C GLU A 275 -4.63 1.69 47.39
N ARG A 276 -4.40 1.46 46.09
CA ARG A 276 -3.07 1.42 45.47
C ARG A 276 -3.02 2.31 44.23
N PHE A 277 -1.83 2.88 43.98
CA PHE A 277 -1.59 3.82 42.89
C PHE A 277 -0.39 3.44 42.03
N ASN A 278 -0.59 3.57 40.73
CA ASN A 278 0.49 3.71 39.76
C ASN A 278 0.66 5.19 39.41
N VAL A 279 1.90 5.64 39.21
CA VAL A 279 2.22 7.03 38.90
C VAL A 279 3.36 7.13 37.88
N VAL A 280 3.26 8.08 36.95
CA VAL A 280 4.32 8.41 35.98
C VAL A 280 4.77 9.86 36.21
N PHE A 281 6.07 10.06 36.39
CA PHE A 281 6.69 11.38 36.54
C PHE A 281 7.55 11.74 35.34
N THR A 282 7.51 13.00 34.91
CA THR A 282 8.32 13.50 33.78
C THR A 282 8.86 14.90 34.04
N GLN A 283 10.04 15.21 33.50
CA GLN A 283 10.64 16.55 33.52
C GLN A 283 9.90 17.52 32.57
N LEU A 284 9.43 17.02 31.42
CA LEU A 284 8.68 17.79 30.44
C LEU A 284 7.29 17.17 30.24
N LEU A 285 6.24 17.95 30.47
CA LEU A 285 4.84 17.50 30.31
C LEU A 285 4.48 17.20 28.85
N LYS A 286 5.23 17.77 27.90
CA LYS A 286 5.09 17.58 26.46
C LYS A 286 6.40 17.02 25.89
N PRO A 287 6.35 16.03 24.97
CA PRO A 287 7.54 15.53 24.32
C PRO A 287 8.36 16.61 23.61
N LYS A 288 9.69 16.41 23.56
CA LYS A 288 10.57 17.20 22.68
C LYS A 288 10.18 16.99 21.21
N PRO A 289 10.25 18.03 20.36
CA PRO A 289 10.00 17.87 18.93
C PRO A 289 11.15 17.15 18.21
N ARG A 290 10.82 16.22 17.31
CA ARG A 290 11.80 15.56 16.42
C ARG A 290 12.34 16.56 15.38
N ARG A 291 13.67 16.76 15.36
CA ARG A 291 14.40 17.61 14.40
C ARG A 291 14.91 16.78 13.21
N TRP A 292 15.09 17.42 12.07
CA TRP A 292 15.61 16.79 10.84
C TRP A 292 17.08 17.16 10.62
N HIS A 293 17.93 16.16 10.46
CA HIS A 293 19.35 16.30 10.15
C HIS A 293 19.71 15.37 8.97
N ALA A 294 20.53 15.85 8.03
CA ALA A 294 20.92 15.12 6.83
C ALA A 294 22.38 15.45 6.42
N MET A 295 23.28 14.50 6.64
CA MET A 295 24.75 14.58 6.53
C MET A 295 25.29 13.73 5.37
N GLY A 296 26.59 13.81 5.05
CA GLY A 296 27.22 13.15 3.90
C GLY A 296 27.14 13.97 2.62
N ASP A 297 27.80 13.55 1.54
CA ASP A 297 27.90 14.33 0.30
C ASP A 297 27.49 13.55 -0.96
N MET A 298 27.17 14.29 -2.01
CA MET A 298 26.88 13.77 -3.35
C MET A 298 27.92 14.34 -4.32
N ALA A 299 28.70 13.47 -4.92
CA ALA A 299 29.76 13.77 -5.87
C ALA A 299 29.52 13.05 -7.21
N GLU A 300 30.24 13.45 -8.25
CA GLU A 300 30.14 12.85 -9.58
C GLU A 300 28.74 12.87 -10.24
N PHE A 301 27.74 13.60 -9.74
CA PHE A 301 26.46 13.83 -10.43
C PHE A 301 26.53 15.07 -11.34
N ASP A 302 25.71 15.10 -12.40
CA ASP A 302 25.61 16.27 -13.29
C ASP A 302 25.21 17.54 -12.53
N ASP A 303 24.27 17.42 -11.58
CA ASP A 303 23.92 18.45 -10.60
C ASP A 303 23.88 17.84 -9.18
N ASN A 304 25.03 17.85 -8.51
CA ASN A 304 25.20 17.40 -7.12
C ASN A 304 24.21 18.08 -6.14
N VAL A 305 23.83 19.34 -6.39
CA VAL A 305 22.97 20.10 -5.47
C VAL A 305 21.53 19.61 -5.56
N ARG A 306 20.99 19.44 -6.78
CA ARG A 306 19.66 18.86 -6.97
C ARG A 306 19.62 17.38 -6.63
N ALA A 307 20.66 16.61 -6.93
CA ALA A 307 20.77 15.22 -6.52
C ALA A 307 20.67 15.09 -4.99
N ARG A 308 21.42 15.90 -4.23
CA ARG A 308 21.30 15.94 -2.77
C ARG A 308 19.90 16.33 -2.31
N GLN A 309 19.33 17.41 -2.86
CA GLN A 309 17.98 17.88 -2.49
C GLN A 309 16.88 16.85 -2.80
N GLY A 310 16.97 16.14 -3.92
CA GLY A 310 16.02 15.11 -4.33
C GLY A 310 16.03 13.91 -3.39
N LEU A 311 17.22 13.40 -3.05
CA LEU A 311 17.36 12.28 -2.12
C LEU A 311 16.98 12.68 -0.68
N ASP A 312 17.34 13.89 -0.25
CA ASP A 312 16.92 14.47 1.03
C ASP A 312 15.39 14.56 1.14
N TRP A 313 14.69 14.93 0.06
CA TRP A 313 13.23 14.99 0.01
C TRP A 313 12.57 13.61 0.01
N ILE A 314 13.09 12.66 -0.78
CA ILE A 314 12.62 11.26 -0.82
C ILE A 314 12.71 10.63 0.57
N MET A 315 13.89 10.71 1.20
CA MET A 315 14.16 10.10 2.49
C MET A 315 13.46 10.83 3.63
N GLY A 316 13.45 12.17 3.61
CA GLY A 316 12.71 12.98 4.58
C GLY A 316 11.20 12.73 4.55
N THR A 317 10.63 12.49 3.37
CA THR A 317 9.21 12.11 3.23
C THR A 317 8.96 10.69 3.72
N PHE A 318 9.81 9.73 3.36
CA PHE A 318 9.67 8.33 3.79
C PHE A 318 9.80 8.17 5.31
N MET A 319 10.86 8.74 5.90
CA MET A 319 11.18 8.58 7.33
C MET A 319 10.10 9.20 8.22
N LYS A 320 9.72 10.46 7.95
CA LYS A 320 8.66 11.15 8.70
C LYS A 320 7.32 10.41 8.66
N LYS A 321 6.96 9.87 7.49
CA LYS A 321 5.72 9.12 7.29
C LYS A 321 5.73 7.73 7.94
N ASN A 322 6.89 7.15 8.24
CA ASN A 322 7.01 5.78 8.76
C ASN A 322 7.70 5.69 10.13
N GLY A 323 7.79 6.79 10.89
CA GLY A 323 8.37 6.82 12.24
C GLY A 323 9.90 6.71 12.32
N VAL A 324 10.56 6.46 11.19
CA VAL A 324 11.96 6.02 11.14
C VAL A 324 12.90 7.14 11.62
N ARG A 325 13.64 6.87 12.70
CA ARG A 325 14.45 7.88 13.38
C ARG A 325 15.87 8.01 12.82
N GLN A 326 16.47 6.92 12.32
CA GLN A 326 17.85 6.90 11.84
C GLN A 326 17.96 6.05 10.56
N ALA A 327 18.71 6.54 9.57
CA ALA A 327 18.87 5.88 8.26
C ALA A 327 20.17 6.30 7.56
N GLN A 328 20.59 5.51 6.56
CA GLN A 328 21.59 5.90 5.56
C GLN A 328 21.16 5.45 4.16
N VAL A 329 21.59 6.17 3.13
CA VAL A 329 21.60 5.75 1.73
C VAL A 329 23.02 5.94 1.18
N ALA A 330 23.53 4.98 0.43
CA ALA A 330 24.77 5.11 -0.31
C ALA A 330 24.62 4.61 -1.75
N ILE A 331 25.37 5.23 -2.67
CA ILE A 331 25.38 4.97 -4.10
C ILE A 331 26.85 4.92 -4.53
N SER A 332 27.22 3.88 -5.25
CA SER A 332 28.53 3.66 -5.87
C SER A 332 28.39 3.46 -7.38
N PHE A 333 29.48 3.70 -8.08
CA PHE A 333 29.69 3.33 -9.47
C PHE A 333 30.95 2.47 -9.53
N GLU A 334 30.84 1.24 -10.03
CA GLU A 334 31.95 0.27 -10.09
C GLU A 334 32.72 0.15 -8.76
N GLY A 335 32.00 0.06 -7.64
CA GLY A 335 32.56 -0.03 -6.28
C GLY A 335 33.07 1.28 -5.67
N LYS A 336 33.31 2.35 -6.45
CA LYS A 336 33.62 3.70 -5.92
C LYS A 336 32.33 4.35 -5.42
N VAL A 337 32.26 4.72 -4.14
CA VAL A 337 31.13 5.51 -3.61
C VAL A 337 31.14 6.90 -4.25
N VAL A 338 30.00 7.30 -4.81
CA VAL A 338 29.76 8.60 -5.45
C VAL A 338 28.71 9.44 -4.71
N GLY A 339 27.79 8.81 -3.98
CA GLY A 339 26.84 9.50 -3.12
C GLY A 339 26.65 8.80 -1.78
N GLU A 340 26.62 9.56 -0.70
CA GLU A 340 26.41 9.05 0.66
C GLU A 340 25.58 10.07 1.45
N ARG A 341 24.45 9.62 2.02
CA ARG A 341 23.57 10.48 2.83
C ARG A 341 23.11 9.78 4.09
N SER A 342 23.38 10.40 5.23
CA SER A 342 23.04 9.91 6.57
C SER A 342 21.98 10.78 7.19
N TYR A 343 20.90 10.18 7.69
CA TYR A 343 19.68 10.88 8.08
C TYR A 343 19.31 10.64 9.54
N THR A 344 18.74 11.67 10.17
CA THR A 344 18.18 11.57 11.52
C THR A 344 16.93 12.40 11.64
N TRP A 345 15.86 11.77 12.13
CA TRP A 345 14.60 12.42 12.50
C TRP A 345 14.24 12.06 13.95
N ALA A 346 14.83 12.79 14.90
CA ALA A 346 14.76 12.47 16.31
C ALA A 346 14.86 13.73 17.20
N GLU A 347 14.58 13.56 18.48
CA GLU A 347 14.75 14.57 19.52
C GLU A 347 16.26 14.84 19.76
N ASP A 348 16.59 15.97 20.38
CA ASP A 348 17.98 16.46 20.50
C ASP A 348 18.88 15.66 21.47
N ASP A 349 18.37 14.61 22.11
CA ASP A 349 19.13 13.65 22.93
C ASP A 349 19.48 12.34 22.19
N ARG A 350 19.19 12.24 20.88
CA ARG A 350 19.66 11.15 20.02
C ARG A 350 20.79 11.59 19.09
N SER A 351 21.77 10.71 18.92
CA SER A 351 22.90 10.90 18.01
C SER A 351 22.47 11.11 16.55
N ILE A 352 22.97 12.18 15.94
CA ILE A 352 22.90 12.39 14.47
C ILE A 352 23.77 11.33 13.79
N VAL A 353 23.21 10.61 12.82
CA VAL A 353 23.89 9.54 12.07
C VAL A 353 24.98 10.11 11.17
N ARG A 354 26.14 9.45 11.17
CA ARG A 354 27.31 9.74 10.32
C ARG A 354 27.43 8.75 9.15
N ALA A 355 28.50 8.86 8.38
CA ALA A 355 28.84 7.95 7.27
C ALA A 355 29.30 6.56 7.77
N ASP A 356 30.15 6.58 8.80
CA ASP A 356 30.81 5.46 9.48
C ASP A 356 29.91 4.75 10.51
N ASP A 357 28.73 5.30 10.80
CA ASP A 357 27.77 4.69 11.71
C ASP A 357 27.19 3.39 11.11
N ILE A 358 27.24 2.28 11.87
CA ILE A 358 26.81 0.96 11.40
C ILE A 358 25.37 0.61 11.81
N PHE A 359 24.66 -0.08 10.92
CA PHE A 359 23.28 -0.55 11.10
C PHE A 359 23.23 -2.07 11.04
N LEU A 360 22.43 -2.70 11.91
CA LEU A 360 22.09 -4.12 11.77
C LEU A 360 21.35 -4.33 10.44
N MET A 361 21.77 -5.31 9.64
CA MET A 361 21.39 -5.42 8.22
C MET A 361 20.41 -6.55 7.92
N ALA A 362 20.08 -7.35 8.94
CA ALA A 362 19.25 -8.54 8.81
C ALA A 362 19.75 -9.44 7.66
N SER A 363 18.84 -10.03 6.88
CA SER A 363 19.12 -10.99 5.82
C SER A 363 19.96 -10.50 4.63
N VAL A 364 20.42 -9.24 4.62
CA VAL A 364 21.53 -8.78 3.75
C VAL A 364 22.84 -9.50 4.08
N SER A 365 23.05 -9.86 5.36
CA SER A 365 24.22 -10.61 5.86
C SER A 365 24.61 -11.84 5.02
N LYS A 366 23.63 -12.50 4.39
CA LYS A 366 23.82 -13.68 3.55
C LYS A 366 24.71 -13.46 2.31
N MET A 367 24.90 -12.23 1.82
CA MET A 367 25.77 -12.01 0.65
C MET A 367 27.26 -12.25 0.99
N PHE A 368 27.68 -11.94 2.23
CA PHE A 368 29.02 -12.27 2.72
C PHE A 368 29.22 -13.78 2.87
N LEU A 369 28.19 -14.51 3.31
CA LEU A 369 28.18 -15.97 3.32
C LEU A 369 28.34 -16.55 1.91
N TYR A 370 27.60 -16.03 0.93
CA TYR A 370 27.68 -16.53 -0.44
C TYR A 370 29.05 -16.25 -1.07
N ALA A 371 29.66 -15.10 -0.78
CA ALA A 371 31.05 -14.83 -1.15
C ALA A 371 32.02 -15.81 -0.48
N ALA A 372 31.85 -16.13 0.81
CA ALA A 372 32.63 -17.15 1.51
C ALA A 372 32.52 -18.55 0.85
N ILE A 373 31.30 -18.97 0.49
CA ILE A 373 31.09 -20.24 -0.23
C ILE A 373 31.69 -20.19 -1.65
N THR A 374 31.60 -19.05 -2.35
CA THR A 374 32.25 -18.84 -3.66
C THR A 374 33.76 -19.02 -3.54
N TRP A 375 34.39 -18.33 -2.58
CA TRP A 375 35.83 -18.40 -2.31
C TRP A 375 36.28 -19.84 -2.03
N LEU A 376 35.51 -20.60 -1.25
CA LEU A 376 35.83 -22.01 -0.95
C LEU A 376 35.69 -22.94 -2.16
N VAL A 377 34.81 -22.64 -3.12
CA VAL A 377 34.74 -23.37 -4.39
C VAL A 377 35.90 -23.00 -5.30
N ASP A 378 36.20 -21.70 -5.45
CA ASP A 378 37.28 -21.21 -6.33
C ASP A 378 38.67 -21.68 -5.85
N HIS A 379 38.86 -21.86 -4.54
CA HIS A 379 40.08 -22.43 -3.95
C HIS A 379 40.04 -23.97 -3.81
N GLY A 380 39.05 -24.64 -4.40
CA GLY A 380 38.97 -26.12 -4.46
C GLY A 380 38.73 -26.82 -3.11
N LYS A 381 38.29 -26.09 -2.08
CA LYS A 381 38.02 -26.62 -0.73
C LYS A 381 36.71 -27.40 -0.65
N LEU A 382 35.73 -27.06 -1.48
CA LEU A 382 34.45 -27.74 -1.63
C LEU A 382 33.87 -27.53 -3.03
N SER A 383 32.74 -28.17 -3.34
CA SER A 383 32.00 -27.97 -4.59
C SER A 383 30.53 -27.66 -4.32
N TYR A 384 29.83 -27.01 -5.27
CA TYR A 384 28.38 -26.81 -5.19
C TYR A 384 27.58 -28.12 -5.06
N SER A 385 28.13 -29.23 -5.59
CA SER A 385 27.58 -30.58 -5.47
C SER A 385 27.93 -31.32 -4.16
N THR A 386 28.82 -30.78 -3.33
CA THR A 386 29.25 -31.44 -2.09
C THR A 386 28.07 -31.61 -1.14
N LYS A 387 27.92 -32.83 -0.60
CA LYS A 387 26.86 -33.18 0.36
C LYS A 387 27.21 -32.61 1.74
N VAL A 388 26.28 -31.86 2.32
CA VAL A 388 26.58 -30.98 3.46
C VAL A 388 26.71 -31.76 4.77
N TYR A 389 25.79 -32.70 5.04
CA TYR A 389 25.84 -33.48 6.27
C TYR A 389 27.00 -34.50 6.28
N ASP A 390 27.30 -35.13 5.13
CA ASP A 390 28.49 -35.98 4.97
C ASP A 390 29.80 -35.22 5.27
N LEU A 391 29.93 -33.99 4.74
CA LEU A 391 31.09 -33.11 4.95
C LEU A 391 31.27 -32.69 6.42
N LEU A 392 30.16 -32.57 7.16
CA LEU A 392 30.13 -32.27 8.59
C LEU A 392 30.21 -33.54 9.47
N GLY A 393 30.37 -34.72 8.87
CA GLY A 393 30.49 -36.00 9.59
C GLY A 393 29.19 -36.62 10.09
N TYR A 394 28.03 -36.00 9.84
CA TYR A 394 26.72 -36.51 10.25
C TYR A 394 26.25 -37.63 9.31
N LYS A 395 26.26 -38.88 9.80
CA LYS A 395 25.93 -40.09 9.01
C LYS A 395 24.55 -40.69 9.31
N SER A 396 23.84 -40.17 10.30
CA SER A 396 22.53 -40.64 10.74
C SER A 396 21.60 -39.45 10.93
N THR A 397 20.38 -39.56 10.40
CA THR A 397 19.41 -38.46 10.27
C THR A 397 18.00 -39.04 10.37
N ALA A 398 17.06 -38.39 11.06
CA ALA A 398 15.68 -38.89 11.17
C ALA A 398 14.92 -38.95 9.83
N ASP A 399 15.43 -38.27 8.81
CA ASP A 399 14.97 -38.34 7.43
C ASP A 399 16.16 -38.46 6.47
N ASN A 400 16.36 -39.66 5.92
CA ASN A 400 17.47 -39.99 5.01
C ASN A 400 17.55 -39.08 3.77
N ARG A 401 16.52 -38.29 3.45
CA ARG A 401 16.59 -37.25 2.42
C ARG A 401 17.57 -36.13 2.80
N ALA A 402 17.82 -35.87 4.08
CA ALA A 402 18.78 -34.86 4.55
C ALA A 402 20.19 -35.11 4.01
N ASN A 403 20.63 -36.37 3.94
CA ASN A 403 21.92 -36.76 3.35
C ASN A 403 22.03 -36.44 1.85
N GLN A 404 20.94 -36.03 1.18
CA GLN A 404 20.98 -35.58 -0.22
C GLN A 404 21.19 -34.06 -0.39
N ILE A 405 21.17 -33.28 0.70
CA ILE A 405 21.35 -31.83 0.68
C ILE A 405 22.77 -31.47 0.24
N THR A 406 22.87 -30.69 -0.84
CA THR A 406 24.12 -30.15 -1.35
C THR A 406 24.31 -28.69 -0.95
N VAL A 407 25.53 -28.18 -1.10
CA VAL A 407 25.85 -26.75 -0.96
C VAL A 407 24.94 -25.91 -1.88
N GLN A 408 24.71 -26.32 -3.13
CA GLN A 408 23.77 -25.65 -4.04
C GLN A 408 22.33 -25.65 -3.49
N HIS A 409 21.85 -26.75 -2.90
CA HIS A 409 20.51 -26.80 -2.32
C HIS A 409 20.34 -25.80 -1.17
N LEU A 410 21.39 -25.49 -0.41
CA LEU A 410 21.32 -24.48 0.64
C LEU A 410 21.41 -23.04 0.10
N LEU A 411 22.24 -22.80 -0.93
CA LEU A 411 22.34 -21.51 -1.63
C LEU A 411 21.01 -21.13 -2.31
N ASP A 412 20.38 -22.07 -3.02
CA ASP A 412 19.10 -21.90 -3.72
C ASP A 412 17.88 -21.85 -2.77
N HIS A 413 18.09 -22.00 -1.45
CA HIS A 413 17.03 -22.25 -0.47
C HIS A 413 16.12 -23.47 -0.81
N LYS A 414 16.67 -24.50 -1.46
CA LYS A 414 16.02 -25.78 -1.81
C LYS A 414 16.36 -26.93 -0.85
N GLY A 415 16.79 -26.62 0.38
CA GLY A 415 17.31 -27.61 1.34
C GLY A 415 16.28 -28.58 1.96
N GLY A 416 14.99 -28.46 1.65
CA GLY A 416 13.94 -29.26 2.29
C GLY A 416 13.32 -28.64 3.55
N TYR A 417 13.67 -27.39 3.88
CA TYR A 417 13.17 -26.67 5.06
C TYR A 417 12.23 -25.53 4.64
N ASP A 418 10.99 -25.53 5.12
CA ASP A 418 10.03 -24.45 4.91
C ASP A 418 9.57 -23.85 6.24
N ARG A 419 10.06 -22.65 6.53
CA ARG A 419 9.72 -21.95 7.78
C ARG A 419 8.26 -21.54 7.92
N LYS A 420 7.43 -21.69 6.88
CA LYS A 420 5.96 -21.55 6.98
C LYS A 420 5.29 -22.80 7.54
N GLN A 421 5.98 -23.93 7.52
CA GLN A 421 5.48 -25.26 7.88
C GLN A 421 6.09 -25.74 9.20
N ALA A 422 7.42 -25.78 9.31
CA ALA A 422 8.14 -26.18 10.52
C ALA A 422 8.46 -25.01 11.49
N GLY A 423 8.27 -23.76 11.07
CA GLY A 423 8.76 -22.58 11.79
C GLY A 423 10.23 -22.23 11.47
N ASP A 424 10.73 -21.12 12.02
CA ASP A 424 12.10 -20.63 11.78
C ASP A 424 12.98 -20.87 13.02
N VAL A 425 13.62 -22.04 13.10
CA VAL A 425 14.41 -22.48 14.27
C VAL A 425 15.52 -21.49 14.68
N THR A 426 15.97 -20.64 13.75
CA THR A 426 16.95 -19.58 14.05
C THR A 426 16.42 -18.49 14.99
N PHE A 427 15.13 -18.52 15.33
CA PHE A 427 14.48 -17.68 16.35
C PHE A 427 13.93 -18.51 17.53
N GLN A 428 14.44 -19.73 17.74
CA GLN A 428 13.95 -20.69 18.74
C GLN A 428 15.07 -21.22 19.66
N PHE A 429 16.19 -20.50 19.81
CA PHE A 429 17.37 -20.97 20.55
C PHE A 429 17.08 -21.38 22.00
N ALA A 430 16.12 -20.72 22.67
CA ALA A 430 15.68 -21.09 24.01
C ALA A 430 14.99 -22.47 24.05
N GLU A 431 14.15 -22.78 23.05
CA GLU A 431 13.45 -24.06 22.95
C GLU A 431 14.42 -25.20 22.61
N VAL A 432 15.30 -24.96 21.62
CA VAL A 432 16.39 -25.89 21.27
C VAL A 432 17.19 -26.22 22.52
N ALA A 433 17.70 -25.22 23.24
CA ALA A 433 18.49 -25.42 24.45
C ALA A 433 17.76 -26.21 25.54
N LEU A 434 16.46 -25.95 25.75
CA LEU A 434 15.63 -26.68 26.73
C LEU A 434 15.39 -28.14 26.33
N SER A 435 15.40 -28.47 25.03
CA SER A 435 15.22 -29.84 24.52
C SER A 435 16.47 -30.71 24.55
N LEU A 436 17.67 -30.11 24.66
CA LEU A 436 18.93 -30.84 24.77
C LEU A 436 18.99 -31.69 26.06
N PRO A 437 19.84 -32.74 26.12
CA PRO A 437 20.10 -33.48 27.37
C PRO A 437 20.62 -32.61 28.53
N THR A 438 21.19 -31.43 28.22
CA THR A 438 21.60 -30.41 29.20
C THR A 438 20.42 -29.64 29.81
N GLY A 439 19.22 -29.79 29.23
CA GLY A 439 17.95 -29.22 29.66
C GLY A 439 17.98 -27.70 29.81
N GLY A 440 18.68 -26.98 28.94
CA GLY A 440 18.80 -25.52 29.00
C GLY A 440 19.70 -24.97 30.12
N THR A 441 20.65 -25.75 30.63
CA THR A 441 21.70 -25.22 31.55
C THR A 441 22.71 -24.29 30.87
N LYS A 442 22.79 -24.33 29.55
CA LYS A 442 23.57 -23.43 28.68
C LYS A 442 22.68 -22.91 27.55
N PRO A 443 23.03 -21.79 26.88
CA PRO A 443 22.45 -21.44 25.59
C PRO A 443 22.73 -22.54 24.54
N ALA A 444 21.89 -22.64 23.52
CA ALA A 444 22.18 -23.46 22.35
C ALA A 444 23.15 -22.76 21.40
N THR A 445 23.99 -23.54 20.73
CA THR A 445 24.90 -23.12 19.66
C THR A 445 24.33 -23.42 18.26
N VAL A 446 25.00 -22.97 17.21
CA VAL A 446 24.80 -23.42 15.83
C VAL A 446 24.79 -24.95 15.74
N GLN A 447 25.70 -25.65 16.43
CA GLN A 447 25.77 -27.11 16.39
C GLN A 447 24.53 -27.76 17.03
N ASP A 448 24.12 -27.28 18.21
CA ASP A 448 22.89 -27.75 18.89
C ASP A 448 21.64 -27.56 18.01
N VAL A 449 21.55 -26.44 17.29
CA VAL A 449 20.47 -26.15 16.32
C VAL A 449 20.55 -27.07 15.11
N ILE A 450 21.74 -27.45 14.64
CA ILE A 450 21.92 -28.40 13.55
C ILE A 450 21.47 -29.81 13.96
N GLU A 451 21.86 -30.26 15.14
CA GLU A 451 21.51 -31.58 15.67
C GLU A 451 20.01 -31.68 16.01
N TYR A 452 19.42 -30.65 16.61
CA TYR A 452 17.97 -30.53 16.79
C TYR A 452 17.19 -30.65 15.47
N MET A 453 17.72 -30.12 14.36
CA MET A 453 17.10 -30.23 13.04
C MET A 453 17.36 -31.57 12.34
N LEU A 454 18.40 -32.32 12.73
CA LEU A 454 18.67 -33.67 12.20
C LEU A 454 17.72 -34.74 12.74
N ASP A 455 17.19 -34.54 13.94
CA ASP A 455 16.14 -35.38 14.54
C ASP A 455 14.73 -35.09 13.98
N ARG A 456 14.61 -34.20 12.98
CA ARG A 456 13.34 -33.76 12.37
C ARG A 456 13.28 -34.15 10.89
N LYS A 457 12.05 -34.31 10.39
CA LYS A 457 11.80 -34.61 8.97
C LYS A 457 11.84 -33.34 8.13
N LEU A 458 12.23 -33.48 6.86
CA LEU A 458 12.19 -32.37 5.91
C LEU A 458 10.75 -32.09 5.44
N ASP A 459 10.39 -30.81 5.34
CA ASP A 459 9.10 -30.34 4.85
C ASP A 459 8.83 -30.74 3.38
N PHE A 460 9.91 -30.90 2.60
CA PHE A 460 9.91 -31.32 1.19
C PHE A 460 11.26 -31.94 0.81
N THR A 461 11.37 -32.53 -0.38
CA THR A 461 12.60 -33.23 -0.81
C THR A 461 13.67 -32.21 -1.26
N PRO A 462 14.95 -32.37 -0.90
CA PRO A 462 15.99 -31.44 -1.32
C PRO A 462 16.08 -31.30 -2.85
N GLY A 463 16.05 -30.07 -3.33
CA GLY A 463 16.01 -29.74 -4.77
C GLY A 463 14.60 -29.59 -5.38
N GLU A 464 13.56 -30.13 -4.75
CA GLU A 464 12.18 -30.20 -5.28
C GLU A 464 11.53 -28.82 -5.49
N ARG A 465 11.64 -27.93 -4.49
CA ARG A 465 11.14 -26.56 -4.51
C ARG A 465 12.07 -25.62 -3.73
N SER A 466 11.95 -24.31 -3.91
CA SER A 466 12.66 -23.33 -3.07
C SER A 466 11.73 -22.78 -1.98
N ALA A 467 12.22 -22.70 -0.75
CA ALA A 467 11.53 -22.14 0.40
C ALA A 467 12.55 -21.39 1.28
N TYR A 468 12.36 -20.09 1.46
CA TYR A 468 13.33 -19.25 2.16
C TYR A 468 13.62 -19.75 3.58
N SER A 469 14.86 -20.13 3.83
CA SER A 469 15.32 -20.73 5.09
C SER A 469 16.53 -19.98 5.64
N ASN A 470 16.45 -19.52 6.89
CA ASN A 470 17.61 -19.01 7.63
C ASN A 470 18.49 -20.15 8.12
N TYR A 471 17.89 -21.28 8.53
CA TYR A 471 18.61 -22.49 8.95
C TYR A 471 19.59 -22.98 7.88
N GLY A 472 19.16 -23.03 6.60
CA GLY A 472 20.05 -23.45 5.51
C GLY A 472 21.30 -22.55 5.34
N THR A 473 21.20 -21.26 5.69
CA THR A 473 22.36 -20.36 5.70
C THR A 473 23.21 -20.43 6.97
N LEU A 474 22.59 -20.76 8.12
CA LEU A 474 23.29 -21.05 9.37
C LEU A 474 24.14 -22.33 9.22
N LEU A 475 23.57 -23.38 8.61
CA LEU A 475 24.27 -24.61 8.24
C LEU A 475 25.43 -24.38 7.26
N LEU A 476 25.28 -23.49 6.26
CA LEU A 476 26.40 -23.08 5.39
C LEU A 476 27.49 -22.30 6.14
N GLY A 477 27.15 -21.46 7.12
CA GLY A 477 28.14 -20.77 7.97
C GLY A 477 28.95 -21.74 8.84
N TYR A 478 28.31 -22.83 9.28
CA TYR A 478 29.00 -23.94 9.94
C TYR A 478 29.91 -24.71 8.98
N VAL A 479 29.46 -24.96 7.74
CA VAL A 479 30.31 -25.55 6.68
C VAL A 479 31.56 -24.72 6.41
N VAL A 480 31.45 -23.38 6.31
CA VAL A 480 32.63 -22.50 6.19
C VAL A 480 33.60 -22.78 7.34
N SER A 481 33.11 -22.68 8.58
CA SER A 481 33.95 -22.83 9.78
C SER A 481 34.63 -24.19 9.88
N ASN A 482 33.91 -25.26 9.54
CA ASN A 482 34.39 -26.64 9.58
C ASN A 482 35.40 -26.96 8.46
N VAL A 483 35.25 -26.35 7.27
CA VAL A 483 36.17 -26.56 6.12
C VAL A 483 37.46 -25.75 6.25
N THR A 484 37.44 -24.64 6.99
CA THR A 484 38.61 -23.76 7.16
C THR A 484 39.30 -23.91 8.52
N GLU A 485 38.71 -24.64 9.47
CA GLU A 485 39.16 -24.73 10.87
C GLU A 485 39.26 -23.34 11.56
N MET A 486 38.43 -22.38 11.14
CA MET A 486 38.40 -21.00 11.63
C MET A 486 36.99 -20.59 12.06
N PRO A 487 36.82 -19.69 13.05
CA PRO A 487 35.52 -19.09 13.32
C PRO A 487 34.99 -18.31 12.10
N TYR A 488 33.72 -18.51 11.74
CA TYR A 488 33.06 -17.86 10.59
C TYR A 488 33.36 -16.36 10.46
N MET A 489 33.26 -15.61 11.56
CA MET A 489 33.50 -14.17 11.57
C MET A 489 34.96 -13.77 11.34
N ASP A 490 35.92 -14.64 11.64
CA ASP A 490 37.34 -14.37 11.43
C ASP A 490 37.76 -14.75 10.01
N PHE A 491 37.24 -15.88 9.49
CA PHE A 491 37.35 -16.20 8.07
C PHE A 491 36.83 -15.07 7.17
N LEU A 492 35.66 -14.49 7.50
CA LEU A 492 35.10 -13.36 6.75
C LEU A 492 36.01 -12.13 6.76
N LYS A 493 36.59 -11.75 7.90
CA LYS A 493 37.51 -10.61 7.99
C LYS A 493 38.73 -10.80 7.10
N GLU A 494 39.35 -11.97 7.20
CA GLU A 494 40.62 -12.28 6.52
C GLU A 494 40.45 -12.47 5.01
N ASN A 495 39.34 -13.09 4.56
CA ASN A 495 39.20 -13.54 3.17
C ASN A 495 38.12 -12.80 2.34
N ILE A 496 37.16 -12.11 2.97
CA ILE A 496 35.95 -11.61 2.29
C ILE A 496 35.70 -10.10 2.49
N PHE A 497 36.00 -9.53 3.66
CA PHE A 497 35.74 -8.11 3.94
C PHE A 497 36.81 -7.17 3.37
N GLY A 498 38.10 -7.51 3.49
CA GLY A 498 39.18 -6.56 3.20
C GLY A 498 39.04 -5.29 4.06
N ASP A 499 39.15 -4.11 3.45
CA ASP A 499 39.01 -2.81 4.13
C ASP A 499 37.56 -2.43 4.52
N LEU A 500 36.59 -3.35 4.40
CA LEU A 500 35.18 -3.09 4.69
C LEU A 500 34.84 -3.28 6.18
N ASP A 501 34.34 -2.22 6.81
CA ASP A 501 33.83 -2.29 8.18
C ASP A 501 32.47 -3.01 8.23
N VAL A 502 32.55 -4.33 8.45
CA VAL A 502 31.43 -5.23 8.70
C VAL A 502 31.66 -5.92 10.05
N ARG A 503 30.70 -5.78 10.96
CA ARG A 503 30.79 -6.28 12.34
C ARG A 503 29.69 -7.27 12.66
N LEU A 504 29.90 -8.08 13.68
CA LEU A 504 28.84 -8.84 14.32
C LEU A 504 28.04 -7.91 15.23
N TYR A 505 26.71 -7.90 15.09
CA TYR A 505 25.82 -7.35 16.12
C TYR A 505 25.66 -8.41 17.21
N GLU A 506 26.00 -8.09 18.45
CA GLU A 506 25.98 -9.03 19.57
C GLU A 506 24.57 -9.14 20.18
N THR A 507 24.29 -10.20 20.94
CA THR A 507 23.00 -10.35 21.66
C THR A 507 22.91 -9.41 22.86
N ALA A 508 24.05 -9.18 23.53
CA ALA A 508 24.07 -8.56 24.84
C ALA A 508 23.85 -7.04 24.78
N ALA A 509 22.71 -6.58 25.34
CA ALA A 509 22.35 -5.16 25.47
C ALA A 509 23.43 -4.26 26.11
N SER A 510 24.39 -4.83 26.84
CA SER A 510 25.53 -4.12 27.42
C SER A 510 26.52 -3.61 26.37
N LYS A 511 26.62 -4.25 25.20
CA LYS A 511 27.50 -3.85 24.10
C LYS A 511 26.98 -2.59 23.40
N HIS A 512 25.67 -2.52 23.20
CA HIS A 512 24.96 -1.42 22.50
C HIS A 512 24.72 -0.14 23.32
N LYS A 513 25.33 -0.04 24.51
CA LYS A 513 25.18 1.12 25.41
C LYS A 513 25.69 2.43 24.79
N ASN A 514 26.79 2.34 24.03
CA ASN A 514 27.47 3.49 23.45
C ASN A 514 27.11 3.73 21.98
N ASP A 515 26.31 2.85 21.38
CA ASP A 515 25.99 2.90 19.95
C ASP A 515 25.27 4.22 19.60
N ARG A 516 25.63 4.74 18.42
CA ARG A 516 25.06 5.97 17.88
C ARG A 516 23.74 5.68 17.16
N VAL A 517 23.69 4.56 16.42
CA VAL A 517 22.46 3.99 15.84
C VAL A 517 21.76 3.16 16.89
N ILE A 518 20.45 3.35 17.07
CA ILE A 518 19.63 2.62 18.03
C ILE A 518 18.71 1.70 17.23
N GLN A 519 18.88 0.38 17.32
CA GLN A 519 17.96 -0.56 16.65
C GLN A 519 16.62 -0.59 17.41
N GLU A 520 15.51 -0.29 16.75
CA GLU A 520 14.22 -0.01 17.40
C GLU A 520 13.14 -1.02 17.04
N SER A 521 12.69 -1.77 18.05
CA SER A 521 11.49 -2.58 17.99
C SER A 521 10.57 -2.23 19.16
N SER A 522 9.26 -2.26 18.92
CA SER A 522 8.23 -2.24 19.96
C SER A 522 8.29 -3.47 20.90
N LEU A 523 8.77 -4.61 20.40
CA LEU A 523 8.68 -5.94 21.01
C LEU A 523 9.72 -6.20 22.13
N ILE A 524 9.42 -7.24 22.91
CA ILE A 524 10.28 -7.89 23.93
C ILE A 524 9.98 -9.40 23.86
N GLY A 525 10.86 -10.23 24.42
CA GLY A 525 10.61 -11.66 24.61
C GLY A 525 11.63 -12.29 25.55
N LEU A 526 11.59 -13.61 25.69
CA LEU A 526 12.49 -14.34 26.60
C LEU A 526 13.94 -14.27 26.13
N ASP A 527 14.87 -14.23 27.08
CA ASP A 527 16.32 -14.22 26.85
C ASP A 527 16.84 -15.63 26.45
N PRO A 528 17.23 -15.88 25.18
CA PRO A 528 17.72 -17.18 24.74
C PRO A 528 19.09 -17.54 25.33
N THR A 529 19.82 -16.57 25.88
CA THR A 529 21.06 -16.84 26.63
C THR A 529 20.80 -17.39 28.04
N ARG A 530 19.54 -17.42 28.48
CA ARG A 530 19.11 -17.92 29.79
C ARG A 530 17.87 -18.82 29.69
N PRO A 531 17.94 -19.99 29.02
CA PRO A 531 16.75 -20.75 28.60
C PRO A 531 15.80 -21.17 29.72
N ARG A 532 16.32 -21.47 30.92
CA ARG A 532 15.53 -21.79 32.12
C ARG A 532 14.87 -20.58 32.79
N SER A 533 15.21 -19.36 32.40
CA SER A 533 14.77 -18.14 33.05
C SER A 533 13.56 -17.52 32.35
N ARG A 534 12.61 -16.98 33.13
CA ARG A 534 11.55 -16.10 32.61
C ARG A 534 11.99 -14.63 32.57
N HIS A 535 13.28 -14.39 32.33
CA HIS A 535 13.83 -13.06 32.09
C HIS A 535 13.47 -12.61 30.67
N MET A 536 12.94 -11.41 30.55
CA MET A 536 12.63 -10.81 29.25
C MET A 536 13.62 -9.69 28.92
N VAL A 537 13.91 -9.56 27.63
CA VAL A 537 14.85 -8.59 27.06
C VAL A 537 14.25 -7.94 25.81
N PRO A 538 14.78 -6.78 25.37
CA PRO A 538 14.42 -6.19 24.08
C PRO A 538 14.57 -7.16 22.92
N ALA A 539 13.64 -7.14 21.96
CA ALA A 539 13.66 -8.11 20.85
C ALA A 539 14.97 -8.05 20.02
N VAL A 540 15.49 -6.84 19.83
CA VAL A 540 16.79 -6.58 19.18
C VAL A 540 17.98 -7.23 19.90
N ASN A 541 17.88 -7.42 21.22
CA ASN A 541 18.91 -7.95 22.10
C ASN A 541 18.58 -9.42 22.49
N GLY A 542 18.17 -10.21 21.50
CA GLY A 542 17.85 -11.64 21.64
C GLY A 542 16.41 -11.96 22.02
N GLY A 543 15.59 -10.99 22.41
CA GLY A 543 14.18 -11.22 22.77
C GLY A 543 13.27 -11.59 21.59
N ASP A 544 13.79 -11.63 20.36
CA ASP A 544 13.17 -12.26 19.20
C ASP A 544 13.44 -13.78 19.13
N GLY A 545 14.16 -14.35 20.12
CA GLY A 545 14.50 -15.77 20.23
C GLY A 545 15.78 -16.20 19.50
N ALA A 546 16.47 -15.26 18.83
CA ALA A 546 17.72 -15.52 18.11
C ALA A 546 18.95 -15.05 18.89
N ILE A 547 19.89 -15.97 19.16
CA ILE A 547 21.25 -15.60 19.60
C ILE A 547 22.00 -15.06 18.37
N LYS A 548 22.43 -13.80 18.45
CA LYS A 548 22.95 -13.05 17.31
C LYS A 548 24.29 -13.58 16.84
N GLU A 549 25.16 -13.95 17.77
CA GLU A 549 26.47 -14.56 17.55
C GLU A 549 26.35 -15.79 16.64
N GLU A 550 25.47 -16.72 17.02
CA GLU A 550 25.16 -17.95 16.27
C GLU A 550 24.46 -17.69 14.91
N CYS A 551 23.84 -16.51 14.74
CA CYS A 551 23.10 -16.14 13.53
C CYS A 551 23.87 -15.22 12.55
N ALA A 552 25.19 -15.06 12.73
CA ALA A 552 26.05 -14.23 11.88
C ALA A 552 25.91 -14.55 10.37
N ALA A 553 25.90 -15.83 10.00
CA ALA A 553 25.73 -16.27 8.60
C ALA A 553 24.32 -16.03 8.03
N ALA A 554 23.32 -15.83 8.90
CA ALA A 554 21.92 -15.71 8.50
C ALA A 554 21.42 -14.24 8.46
N PHE A 555 21.68 -13.45 9.51
CA PHE A 555 21.14 -12.09 9.61
C PHE A 555 21.83 -11.12 10.58
N SER A 556 22.77 -11.54 11.43
CA SER A 556 23.28 -10.70 12.54
C SER A 556 24.43 -9.74 12.21
N LEU A 557 24.76 -9.50 10.94
CA LEU A 557 25.84 -8.57 10.61
C LEU A 557 25.36 -7.12 10.59
N ALA A 558 26.26 -6.21 10.97
CA ALA A 558 26.06 -4.76 10.95
C ALA A 558 27.15 -4.05 10.12
N ALA A 559 26.76 -3.08 9.30
CA ALA A 559 27.66 -2.22 8.52
C ALA A 559 26.95 -0.91 8.10
N SER A 560 27.68 0.03 7.48
CA SER A 560 27.07 1.23 6.88
C SER A 560 26.53 0.94 5.46
N ALA A 561 25.63 1.79 4.95
CA ALA A 561 25.15 1.68 3.57
C ALA A 561 26.32 1.70 2.56
N SER A 562 27.35 2.52 2.80
CA SER A 562 28.52 2.64 1.93
C SER A 562 29.37 1.37 1.90
N THR A 563 29.48 0.64 3.01
CA THR A 563 30.11 -0.70 3.01
C THR A 563 29.34 -1.67 2.10
N LEU A 564 28.01 -1.63 2.11
CA LEU A 564 27.20 -2.52 1.28
C LEU A 564 27.27 -2.18 -0.21
N ALA A 565 27.16 -0.90 -0.56
CA ALA A 565 27.27 -0.42 -1.93
C ALA A 565 28.67 -0.69 -2.52
N LYS A 566 29.73 -0.64 -1.71
CA LYS A 566 31.08 -1.10 -2.10
C LYS A 566 31.12 -2.61 -2.34
N PHE A 567 30.59 -3.42 -1.42
CA PHE A 567 30.68 -4.89 -1.50
C PHE A 567 30.00 -5.48 -2.74
N VAL A 568 28.80 -5.01 -3.08
CA VAL A 568 28.11 -5.48 -4.30
C VAL A 568 28.69 -4.89 -5.59
N GLY A 569 29.59 -3.89 -5.47
CA GLY A 569 30.46 -3.44 -6.57
C GLY A 569 31.44 -4.51 -7.07
N SER A 570 31.61 -5.61 -6.34
CA SER A 570 32.45 -6.75 -6.75
C SER A 570 31.76 -8.12 -6.62
N HIS A 571 30.75 -8.28 -5.76
CA HIS A 571 30.05 -9.54 -5.48
C HIS A 571 28.54 -9.45 -5.80
N SER A 572 27.87 -10.57 -6.06
CA SER A 572 26.40 -10.54 -6.25
C SER A 572 25.64 -10.30 -4.94
N ALA A 573 24.54 -9.54 -4.99
CA ALA A 573 23.63 -9.38 -3.86
C ALA A 573 22.82 -10.68 -3.59
N ILE A 574 22.52 -11.49 -4.61
CA ILE A 574 21.88 -12.80 -4.48
C ILE A 574 22.64 -13.85 -5.31
N GLY A 575 22.88 -15.01 -4.71
CA GLY A 575 23.65 -16.08 -5.35
C GLY A 575 25.15 -15.92 -5.10
N VAL A 576 25.93 -16.70 -5.85
CA VAL A 576 27.39 -16.83 -5.73
C VAL A 576 28.10 -16.16 -6.89
N GLY A 577 29.39 -15.89 -6.73
CA GLY A 577 30.22 -15.26 -7.76
C GLY A 577 30.28 -13.73 -7.69
N LYS A 578 30.74 -13.16 -8.81
CA LYS A 578 30.99 -11.72 -8.99
C LYS A 578 29.69 -10.92 -9.05
N ARG A 579 29.81 -9.59 -9.03
CA ARG A 579 28.75 -8.61 -9.27
C ARG A 579 27.83 -9.02 -10.42
N ASP A 580 26.53 -9.04 -10.13
CA ASP A 580 25.42 -9.34 -11.05
C ASP A 580 24.25 -8.38 -10.73
N GLN A 581 23.33 -8.15 -11.67
CA GLN A 581 22.24 -7.17 -11.55
C GLN A 581 21.09 -7.66 -10.68
N THR A 582 21.39 -7.96 -9.41
CA THR A 582 20.47 -8.49 -8.40
C THR A 582 20.24 -7.49 -7.25
N PHE A 583 19.25 -7.76 -6.41
CA PHE A 583 19.00 -7.01 -5.17
C PHE A 583 18.74 -7.95 -4.00
N ARG A 584 19.09 -7.54 -2.78
CA ARG A 584 18.83 -8.28 -1.55
C ARG A 584 18.19 -7.37 -0.50
N ARG A 585 17.16 -7.88 0.18
CA ARG A 585 16.45 -7.19 1.27
C ARG A 585 16.65 -7.92 2.59
N GLY A 586 16.76 -7.16 3.66
CA GLY A 586 16.83 -7.64 5.03
C GLY A 586 15.72 -7.01 5.87
N THR A 587 15.10 -7.82 6.74
CA THR A 587 14.20 -7.34 7.79
C THR A 587 14.30 -8.25 9.01
N MET A 588 14.49 -7.67 10.19
CA MET A 588 14.37 -8.33 11.51
C MET A 588 14.06 -7.27 12.57
N GLU A 589 13.85 -7.67 13.82
CA GLU A 589 13.58 -6.71 14.89
C GLU A 589 14.66 -5.63 14.96
N GLY A 590 14.22 -4.37 14.96
CA GLY A 590 15.11 -3.21 14.97
C GLY A 590 15.84 -2.88 13.67
N ALA A 591 15.68 -3.64 12.59
CA ALA A 591 16.54 -3.52 11.42
C ALA A 591 15.84 -3.77 10.08
N ARG A 592 16.10 -2.89 9.11
CA ARG A 592 15.64 -3.05 7.73
C ARG A 592 16.69 -2.53 6.74
N ALA A 593 16.98 -3.32 5.71
CA ALA A 593 18.02 -3.01 4.73
C ALA A 593 17.62 -3.44 3.32
N HIS A 594 18.18 -2.76 2.32
CA HIS A 594 18.15 -3.16 0.91
C HIS A 594 19.49 -2.79 0.27
N VAL A 595 19.99 -3.66 -0.60
CA VAL A 595 21.18 -3.42 -1.43
C VAL A 595 20.92 -3.95 -2.85
N GLN A 596 21.37 -3.25 -3.87
CA GLN A 596 21.08 -3.56 -5.27
C GLN A 596 22.18 -3.12 -6.23
N SER A 597 22.41 -3.93 -7.24
CA SER A 597 23.26 -3.66 -8.40
C SER A 597 22.39 -3.49 -9.66
N ARG A 598 22.70 -2.48 -10.49
CA ARG A 598 21.95 -2.13 -11.72
C ARG A 598 22.86 -1.41 -12.71
N GLY A 599 23.02 -1.92 -13.93
CA GLY A 599 23.98 -1.35 -14.89
C GLY A 599 25.39 -1.32 -14.28
N HIS A 600 26.07 -0.17 -14.32
CA HIS A 600 27.33 0.07 -13.60
C HIS A 600 27.17 0.71 -12.20
N ILE A 601 25.92 0.98 -11.78
CA ILE A 601 25.59 1.60 -10.48
C ILE A 601 25.25 0.51 -9.44
N ASP A 602 25.69 0.73 -8.21
CA ASP A 602 25.31 -0.06 -7.04
C ASP A 602 24.82 0.87 -5.93
N TRP A 603 23.89 0.42 -5.09
CA TRP A 603 23.39 1.26 -4.01
C TRP A 603 22.79 0.46 -2.86
N ALA A 604 22.71 1.08 -1.69
CA ALA A 604 22.13 0.50 -0.49
C ALA A 604 21.36 1.53 0.34
N VAL A 605 20.40 1.04 1.12
CA VAL A 605 19.68 1.81 2.16
C VAL A 605 19.53 0.95 3.42
N VAL A 606 19.80 1.53 4.58
CA VAL A 606 19.67 0.88 5.89
C VAL A 606 18.87 1.76 6.86
N PHE A 607 18.11 1.12 7.74
CA PHE A 607 17.17 1.74 8.66
C PHE A 607 17.23 1.11 10.04
N SER A 608 17.11 1.94 11.08
CA SER A 608 17.14 1.54 12.49
C SER A 608 15.83 0.92 13.02
N THR A 609 14.93 0.47 12.13
CA THR A 609 13.68 -0.20 12.52
C THR A 609 13.05 -0.93 11.33
N ARG A 610 12.13 -1.85 11.62
CA ARG A 610 11.20 -2.46 10.64
C ARG A 610 9.74 -2.07 10.88
N ASP A 611 9.43 -1.34 11.95
CA ASP A 611 8.07 -1.10 12.49
C ASP A 611 7.34 0.01 11.67
N PHE A 612 7.28 -0.14 10.35
CA PHE A 612 6.71 0.82 9.41
C PHE A 612 5.17 0.77 9.37
N ILE A 613 4.50 1.87 8.99
CA ILE A 613 3.03 1.92 8.86
C ILE A 613 2.52 0.97 7.75
N ASN A 614 3.26 0.84 6.63
CA ASN A 614 2.92 -0.09 5.56
C ASN A 614 4.20 -0.52 4.81
N ASP A 615 4.41 -1.84 4.70
CA ASP A 615 5.51 -2.49 3.97
C ASP A 615 5.63 -2.08 2.50
N GLU A 616 4.51 -1.75 1.84
CA GLU A 616 4.48 -1.25 0.47
C GLU A 616 5.21 0.08 0.32
N GLN A 617 5.29 0.91 1.38
CA GLN A 617 6.02 2.17 1.31
C GLN A 617 7.53 1.95 1.25
N PHE A 618 8.03 0.87 1.85
CA PHE A 618 9.43 0.46 1.72
C PHE A 618 9.69 -0.11 0.32
N LYS A 619 8.75 -0.90 -0.24
CA LYS A 619 8.82 -1.34 -1.63
C LYS A 619 8.83 -0.15 -2.60
N ASP A 620 7.89 0.78 -2.48
CA ASP A 620 7.82 2.03 -3.27
C ASP A 620 9.08 2.91 -3.13
N LEU A 621 9.76 2.88 -1.98
CA LEU A 621 11.07 3.52 -1.83
C LEU A 621 12.14 2.83 -2.68
N VAL A 622 12.31 1.51 -2.52
CA VAL A 622 13.47 0.77 -3.05
C VAL A 622 13.30 0.30 -4.50
N ASP A 623 12.08 -0.07 -4.88
CA ASP A 623 11.74 -0.61 -6.20
C ASP A 623 11.37 0.50 -7.20
N ARG A 624 11.20 1.74 -6.71
CA ARG A 624 10.77 2.86 -7.56
C ARG A 624 11.44 4.19 -7.23
N LYS A 625 11.26 4.78 -6.04
CA LYS A 625 11.76 6.16 -5.79
C LYS A 625 13.27 6.33 -5.90
N ILE A 626 14.06 5.38 -5.40
CA ILE A 626 15.53 5.43 -5.52
C ILE A 626 15.98 5.09 -6.97
N PRO A 627 15.40 4.09 -7.66
CA PRO A 627 15.57 3.92 -9.10
C PRO A 627 15.23 5.17 -9.94
N ASP A 628 14.02 5.74 -9.80
CA ASP A 628 13.57 6.98 -10.45
C ASP A 628 14.55 8.13 -10.22
N PHE A 629 15.12 8.21 -9.01
CA PHE A 629 16.13 9.19 -8.62
C PHE A 629 17.43 9.00 -9.40
N LEU A 630 17.95 7.76 -9.49
CA LEU A 630 19.16 7.43 -10.25
C LEU A 630 18.99 7.66 -11.75
N ASP A 631 17.79 7.41 -12.30
CA ASP A 631 17.44 7.74 -13.70
C ASP A 631 17.33 9.26 -13.96
N THR A 632 16.91 10.03 -12.95
CA THR A 632 16.75 11.49 -13.05
C THR A 632 18.09 12.22 -12.91
N TYR A 633 18.97 11.76 -12.01
CA TYR A 633 20.25 12.39 -11.69
C TYR A 633 21.41 11.54 -12.20
N LYS A 634 21.81 11.79 -13.45
CA LYS A 634 22.93 11.12 -14.10
C LYS A 634 24.29 11.45 -13.46
N LEU A 635 25.23 10.53 -13.65
CA LEU A 635 26.61 10.67 -13.21
C LEU A 635 27.48 11.31 -14.31
N ARG A 636 28.15 12.41 -13.94
CA ARG A 636 28.95 13.28 -14.79
C ARG A 636 30.20 12.58 -15.32
N GLY A 637 30.38 12.59 -16.64
CA GLY A 637 31.51 11.94 -17.31
C GLY A 637 31.33 10.43 -17.56
N TRP A 638 30.30 9.82 -16.99
CA TRP A 638 29.95 8.41 -17.19
C TRP A 638 28.83 8.22 -18.24
N GLY A 639 28.25 9.31 -18.73
CA GLY A 639 27.03 9.34 -19.54
C GLY A 639 27.09 8.73 -20.94
N ASP A 640 28.29 8.42 -21.47
CA ASP A 640 28.48 7.89 -22.83
C ASP A 640 28.72 6.36 -22.86
N LEU A 641 28.83 5.68 -21.71
CA LEU A 641 29.18 4.25 -21.64
C LEU A 641 28.00 3.25 -21.77
N GLU A 642 26.74 3.69 -21.61
CA GLU A 642 25.56 2.81 -21.75
C GLU A 642 24.77 3.04 -23.08
N THR A 643 25.43 3.48 -24.16
CA THR A 643 24.83 3.46 -25.51
C THR A 643 24.98 2.12 -26.25
N SER A 644 25.66 1.14 -25.63
CA SER A 644 25.71 -0.26 -26.10
C SER A 644 24.91 -1.20 -25.20
N THR A 645 23.80 -1.71 -25.74
CA THR A 645 23.07 -2.92 -25.29
C THR A 645 22.66 -3.02 -23.81
N CYS A 646 21.45 -2.55 -23.49
CA CYS A 646 20.56 -3.33 -22.62
C CYS A 646 19.15 -3.44 -23.20
N ASN A 647 19.09 -4.06 -24.37
CA ASN A 647 17.87 -4.73 -24.83
C ASN A 647 17.94 -6.17 -24.27
N MET A 648 17.59 -6.34 -23.00
CA MET A 648 17.25 -7.65 -22.41
C MET A 648 15.84 -7.51 -21.79
N GLY A 649 14.79 -8.12 -22.33
CA GLY A 649 14.79 -9.20 -23.32
C GLY A 649 15.20 -10.51 -22.66
N MET A 650 14.29 -11.07 -21.86
CA MET A 650 14.49 -12.33 -21.15
C MET A 650 14.78 -13.46 -22.14
N HIS A 651 15.99 -14.03 -22.07
CA HIS A 651 16.34 -15.32 -22.68
C HIS A 651 16.99 -16.21 -21.59
N PRO A 652 16.88 -17.55 -21.68
CA PRO A 652 16.07 -18.22 -20.67
C PRO A 652 16.75 -19.47 -20.07
N LEU A 653 17.15 -19.41 -18.79
CA LEU A 653 17.75 -20.54 -18.07
C LEU A 653 17.02 -20.97 -16.78
N LEU A 654 15.78 -20.52 -16.57
CA LEU A 654 14.89 -21.00 -15.49
C LEU A 654 13.51 -21.44 -16.04
N ALA A 655 13.52 -22.23 -17.13
CA ALA A 655 12.31 -22.76 -17.78
C ALA A 655 12.44 -24.23 -18.24
N LYS A 656 12.96 -25.09 -17.35
CA LYS A 656 12.71 -26.54 -17.29
C LYS A 656 12.56 -26.88 -15.80
N TYR A 657 11.49 -27.49 -15.30
CA TYR A 657 10.38 -28.23 -15.92
C TYR A 657 8.98 -27.65 -15.56
N PRO A 658 7.88 -28.11 -16.19
CA PRO A 658 6.57 -27.47 -16.05
C PRO A 658 5.72 -28.02 -14.91
N GLU A 659 4.80 -27.19 -14.40
CA GLU A 659 3.61 -27.66 -13.70
C GLU A 659 2.55 -28.14 -14.71
N ARG A 660 1.98 -29.33 -14.48
CA ARG A 660 0.56 -29.59 -14.77
C ARG A 660 0.00 -30.67 -13.84
N SER A 661 -1.33 -30.69 -13.77
CA SER A 661 -2.18 -31.44 -12.84
C SER A 661 -2.21 -32.97 -13.12
N PRO A 662 -2.85 -33.80 -12.26
CA PRO A 662 -2.56 -35.24 -12.20
C PRO A 662 -3.29 -36.11 -13.25
N GLU A 663 -3.02 -37.43 -13.17
CA GLU A 663 -3.65 -38.59 -13.85
C GLU A 663 -3.11 -39.01 -15.24
N GLY A 664 -2.97 -40.33 -15.50
CA GLY A 664 -3.02 -40.91 -16.87
C GLY A 664 -1.79 -41.60 -17.51
N ILE A 665 -1.37 -42.76 -17.02
CA ILE A 665 -0.71 -43.94 -17.68
C ILE A 665 -0.24 -43.82 -19.18
N GLY A 666 1.04 -44.17 -19.49
CA GLY A 666 1.38 -45.08 -20.63
C GLY A 666 2.57 -44.85 -21.63
N ILE A 667 3.64 -45.67 -21.52
CA ILE A 667 4.47 -46.31 -22.61
C ILE A 667 5.55 -45.43 -23.38
N LEU A 668 6.52 -46.08 -24.09
CA LEU A 668 7.86 -45.64 -24.59
C LEU A 668 8.04 -45.77 -26.15
N PRO A 669 9.26 -45.68 -26.79
CA PRO A 669 10.23 -44.58 -27.12
C PRO A 669 10.42 -44.47 -28.69
N PRO A 670 11.60 -44.28 -29.42
CA PRO A 670 12.97 -43.70 -29.20
C PRO A 670 13.53 -42.75 -30.37
N SER A 671 14.86 -42.49 -30.40
CA SER A 671 15.83 -42.19 -31.52
C SER A 671 15.68 -41.00 -32.54
N ASP A 672 16.71 -40.42 -33.20
CA ASP A 672 18.21 -40.34 -33.06
C ASP A 672 18.88 -39.22 -33.94
N GLY A 673 20.07 -38.71 -33.53
CA GLY A 673 21.16 -38.04 -34.33
C GLY A 673 20.91 -36.75 -35.16
N ASP A 674 21.86 -36.17 -35.92
CA ASP A 674 23.27 -35.68 -35.71
C ASP A 674 23.70 -34.78 -36.93
N GLY A 675 24.86 -34.08 -36.93
CA GLY A 675 25.59 -33.78 -38.20
C GLY A 675 25.86 -32.32 -38.72
N ARG A 676 26.67 -31.53 -38.01
CA ARG A 676 27.81 -30.66 -38.47
C ARG A 676 27.92 -29.97 -39.89
N LEU A 677 28.40 -28.69 -39.86
CA LEU A 677 29.41 -28.04 -40.77
C LEU A 677 29.02 -27.74 -42.25
N ASP A 678 29.65 -26.83 -43.05
CA ASP A 678 30.51 -25.65 -42.79
C ASP A 678 30.36 -24.55 -43.91
N PHE A 679 31.43 -23.91 -44.45
CA PHE A 679 31.40 -22.45 -44.69
C PHE A 679 32.17 -21.88 -45.94
N LYS A 680 31.74 -20.67 -46.38
CA LYS A 680 32.41 -19.66 -47.27
C LYS A 680 32.94 -20.03 -48.68
N ALA A 681 32.30 -19.46 -49.71
CA ALA A 681 32.82 -18.40 -50.63
C ALA A 681 31.68 -18.04 -51.64
N ARG A 682 31.58 -16.91 -52.34
CA ARG A 682 32.49 -15.79 -52.67
C ARG A 682 31.65 -14.56 -53.14
N ILE A 683 32.24 -13.35 -53.04
CA ILE A 683 32.20 -12.17 -53.96
C ILE A 683 31.89 -10.83 -53.26
N GLN A 684 32.66 -9.80 -53.66
CA GLN A 684 32.45 -8.38 -53.38
C GLN A 684 31.71 -7.72 -54.55
N ASN A 685 30.76 -6.82 -54.27
CA ASN A 685 30.86 -5.41 -54.68
C ASN A 685 29.60 -4.62 -54.27
N MET A 686 29.81 -3.31 -54.09
CA MET A 686 28.78 -2.28 -53.86
C MET A 686 28.20 -1.84 -55.23
N ASP A 687 27.01 -1.24 -55.33
CA ASP A 687 26.20 -0.58 -54.29
C ASP A 687 24.68 -0.74 -54.53
N ASN A 688 23.87 -0.49 -53.48
CA ASN A 688 22.40 -0.30 -53.53
C ASN A 688 21.51 -1.45 -54.10
N ASP A 689 21.67 -2.67 -53.61
CA ASP A 689 20.57 -3.64 -53.45
C ASP A 689 20.23 -3.75 -51.92
N ASN A 690 18.98 -3.85 -51.43
CA ASN A 690 18.00 -4.96 -51.58
C ASN A 690 18.55 -6.22 -50.87
N TRP A 691 17.85 -7.03 -50.08
CA TRP A 691 16.48 -7.57 -50.14
C TRP A 691 15.95 -7.78 -48.70
N LYS A 692 14.65 -7.69 -48.35
CA LYS A 692 13.45 -8.42 -48.81
C LYS A 692 13.42 -9.94 -48.52
N GLU A 693 12.69 -10.29 -47.46
CA GLU A 693 11.90 -11.51 -47.23
C GLU A 693 12.39 -12.86 -47.81
N GLY A 694 12.99 -13.71 -46.95
CA GLY A 694 13.23 -15.15 -47.22
C GLY A 694 12.61 -16.02 -46.13
N HIS A 695 11.55 -16.77 -46.44
CA HIS A 695 10.76 -17.51 -45.45
C HIS A 695 11.46 -18.77 -44.89
N THR A 696 11.35 -18.99 -43.58
CA THR A 696 11.35 -20.34 -42.98
C THR A 696 9.92 -20.75 -42.64
N ARG A 697 9.51 -21.97 -42.99
CA ARG A 697 8.16 -22.49 -42.74
C ARG A 697 8.07 -23.18 -41.39
N VAL A 698 7.11 -22.81 -40.55
CA VAL A 698 6.45 -23.80 -39.68
C VAL A 698 5.46 -24.58 -40.55
N ALA A 699 5.53 -25.91 -40.52
CA ALA A 699 4.62 -26.76 -41.28
C ALA A 699 3.21 -26.72 -40.65
N GLY A 700 2.23 -26.17 -41.37
CA GLY A 700 0.84 -26.11 -40.92
C GLY A 700 0.04 -24.97 -41.56
N GLN A 701 0.61 -23.77 -41.68
CA GLN A 701 -0.08 -22.65 -42.32
C GLN A 701 -0.17 -22.85 -43.84
N LYS A 702 -1.35 -23.23 -44.32
CA LYS A 702 -1.73 -23.13 -45.74
C LYS A 702 -1.66 -21.67 -46.17
N ARG A 703 -0.57 -21.31 -46.87
CA ARG A 703 -0.34 -19.99 -47.47
C ARG A 703 -1.39 -19.70 -48.55
N PHE A 704 -2.56 -19.22 -48.15
CA PHE A 704 -3.67 -18.92 -49.04
C PHE A 704 -3.27 -17.86 -50.08
N LYS A 705 -3.35 -18.23 -51.37
CA LYS A 705 -3.17 -17.29 -52.49
C LYS A 705 -4.33 -16.29 -52.51
N SER A 706 -4.15 -15.13 -51.90
CA SER A 706 -5.14 -14.04 -51.87
C SER A 706 -5.23 -13.26 -53.20
N SER A 707 -5.29 -13.97 -54.34
CA SER A 707 -5.93 -13.48 -55.57
C SER A 707 -7.39 -13.94 -55.67
N ALA A 708 -7.84 -14.84 -54.78
CA ALA A 708 -9.25 -15.18 -54.64
C ALA A 708 -10.10 -13.94 -54.30
N LYS A 709 -11.20 -13.74 -55.04
CA LYS A 709 -12.24 -12.76 -54.68
C LYS A 709 -12.99 -13.28 -53.45
N ILE A 710 -12.53 -12.90 -52.25
CA ILE A 710 -13.24 -13.19 -51.00
C ILE A 710 -14.66 -12.61 -51.09
N ASN A 711 -15.66 -13.49 -51.08
CA ASN A 711 -17.07 -13.13 -51.21
C ASN A 711 -17.58 -12.44 -49.93
N PHE A 712 -18.81 -11.92 -49.95
CA PHE A 712 -19.36 -11.18 -48.82
C PHE A 712 -19.47 -12.03 -47.54
N ILE A 713 -19.91 -13.29 -47.65
CA ILE A 713 -20.08 -14.20 -46.51
C ILE A 713 -18.73 -14.51 -45.84
N GLU A 714 -17.70 -14.79 -46.63
CA GLU A 714 -16.33 -15.00 -46.11
C GLU A 714 -15.75 -13.75 -45.42
N ARG A 715 -16.19 -12.53 -45.77
CA ARG A 715 -15.84 -11.32 -45.00
C ARG A 715 -16.62 -11.19 -43.69
N VAL A 716 -17.90 -11.57 -43.67
CA VAL A 716 -18.74 -11.49 -42.46
C VAL A 716 -18.25 -12.45 -41.37
N LYS A 717 -17.55 -13.55 -41.72
CA LYS A 717 -16.85 -14.39 -40.74
C LYS A 717 -15.85 -13.62 -39.85
N HIS A 718 -15.35 -12.48 -40.32
CA HIS A 718 -14.40 -11.59 -39.63
C HIS A 718 -15.07 -10.40 -38.92
N LEU A 719 -16.40 -10.40 -38.76
CA LEU A 719 -17.11 -9.35 -38.03
C LEU A 719 -17.04 -9.61 -36.51
N THR A 720 -16.24 -8.82 -35.80
CA THR A 720 -16.02 -8.98 -34.35
C THR A 720 -16.92 -8.10 -33.47
N TRP A 721 -17.05 -8.42 -32.18
CA TRP A 721 -17.81 -7.58 -31.22
C TRP A 721 -17.33 -6.12 -31.15
N ALA A 722 -16.07 -5.86 -31.48
CA ALA A 722 -15.49 -4.52 -31.52
C ALA A 722 -16.22 -3.58 -32.50
N TRP A 723 -17.02 -4.09 -33.45
CA TRP A 723 -17.84 -3.27 -34.34
C TRP A 723 -18.96 -2.50 -33.62
N PHE A 724 -19.41 -2.94 -32.45
CA PHE A 724 -20.34 -2.16 -31.63
C PHE A 724 -19.73 -0.87 -31.06
N THR A 725 -18.40 -0.71 -31.07
CA THR A 725 -17.76 0.56 -30.68
C THR A 725 -18.16 1.72 -31.60
N PHE A 726 -18.41 1.44 -32.88
CA PHE A 726 -18.95 2.41 -33.85
C PHE A 726 -20.41 2.77 -33.54
N VAL A 727 -21.22 1.77 -33.18
CA VAL A 727 -22.65 1.97 -32.86
C VAL A 727 -22.79 2.83 -31.60
N MET A 728 -22.15 2.45 -30.49
CA MET A 728 -22.23 3.21 -29.23
C MET A 728 -21.63 4.63 -29.39
N SER A 729 -20.57 4.81 -30.20
CA SER A 729 -20.05 6.15 -30.51
C SER A 729 -21.06 7.01 -31.27
N THR A 730 -21.77 6.43 -32.24
CA THR A 730 -22.78 7.13 -33.05
C THR A 730 -24.01 7.50 -32.21
N GLY A 731 -24.48 6.58 -31.36
CA GLY A 731 -25.58 6.85 -30.42
C GLY A 731 -25.19 7.85 -29.34
N GLY A 732 -23.95 7.82 -28.86
CA GLY A 732 -23.43 8.81 -27.93
C GLY A 732 -23.30 10.20 -28.55
N ILE A 733 -22.97 10.33 -29.84
CA ILE A 733 -23.03 11.63 -30.54
C ILE A 733 -24.47 12.15 -30.61
N ALA A 734 -25.46 11.31 -30.91
CA ALA A 734 -26.87 11.71 -30.88
C ALA A 734 -27.29 12.24 -29.49
N LEU A 735 -26.89 11.57 -28.42
CA LEU A 735 -27.19 11.98 -27.04
C LEU A 735 -26.44 13.27 -26.64
N LEU A 736 -25.20 13.44 -27.08
CA LEU A 736 -24.42 14.66 -26.85
C LEU A 736 -25.03 15.87 -27.58
N LEU A 737 -25.50 15.69 -28.81
CA LEU A 737 -26.18 16.73 -29.58
C LEU A 737 -27.51 17.16 -28.95
N HIS A 738 -28.20 16.27 -28.22
CA HIS A 738 -29.40 16.63 -27.43
C HIS A 738 -29.05 17.44 -26.18
N SER A 739 -27.99 17.02 -25.46
CA SER A 739 -27.71 17.51 -24.11
C SER A 739 -26.74 18.68 -24.04
N THR A 740 -26.02 19.00 -25.12
CA THR A 740 -25.08 20.14 -25.17
C THR A 740 -25.80 21.47 -24.90
N PRO A 741 -25.20 22.46 -24.19
CA PRO A 741 -25.95 23.61 -23.69
C PRO A 741 -26.51 24.54 -24.77
N HIS A 742 -25.72 24.87 -25.80
CA HIS A 742 -26.08 25.85 -26.82
C HIS A 742 -26.94 25.25 -27.93
N GLN A 743 -28.18 24.93 -27.58
CA GLN A 743 -29.15 24.30 -28.48
C GLN A 743 -29.66 25.23 -29.59
N PHE A 744 -29.83 24.66 -30.77
CA PHE A 744 -30.62 25.25 -31.86
C PHE A 744 -31.24 24.13 -32.71
N ARG A 745 -32.34 24.43 -33.42
CA ARG A 745 -33.15 23.46 -34.20
C ARG A 745 -32.34 22.58 -35.16
N GLY A 746 -31.19 23.05 -35.65
CA GLY A 746 -30.29 22.27 -36.48
C GLY A 746 -29.64 21.09 -35.74
N LEU A 747 -29.21 21.28 -34.49
CA LEU A 747 -28.63 20.21 -33.66
C LEU A 747 -29.63 19.12 -33.36
N GLU A 748 -30.89 19.48 -33.08
CA GLU A 748 -31.98 18.53 -32.84
C GLU A 748 -32.25 17.64 -34.07
N VAL A 749 -32.26 18.24 -35.28
CA VAL A 749 -32.43 17.51 -36.54
C VAL A 749 -31.24 16.61 -36.84
N ILE A 750 -30.00 17.10 -36.67
CA ILE A 750 -28.78 16.29 -36.84
C ILE A 750 -28.75 15.14 -35.82
N GLY A 751 -29.12 15.40 -34.57
CA GLY A 751 -29.23 14.41 -33.51
C GLY A 751 -30.22 13.29 -33.82
N LYS A 752 -31.40 13.63 -34.37
CA LYS A 752 -32.37 12.67 -34.89
C LYS A 752 -31.81 11.82 -36.04
N ILE A 753 -31.03 12.41 -36.95
CA ILE A 753 -30.33 11.67 -38.01
C ILE A 753 -29.31 10.68 -37.41
N TYR A 754 -28.50 11.10 -36.44
CA TYR A 754 -27.54 10.21 -35.75
C TYR A 754 -28.23 9.09 -34.95
N PHE A 755 -29.40 9.36 -34.34
CA PHE A 755 -30.20 8.34 -33.66
C PHE A 755 -30.75 7.28 -34.64
N ILE A 756 -31.35 7.70 -35.74
CA ILE A 756 -31.82 6.79 -36.80
C ILE A 756 -30.64 5.98 -37.37
N LEU A 757 -29.50 6.62 -37.62
CA LEU A 757 -28.27 5.94 -38.05
C LEU A 757 -27.80 4.90 -37.03
N THR A 758 -27.92 5.17 -35.73
CA THR A 758 -27.55 4.21 -34.67
C THR A 758 -28.45 2.97 -34.70
N ILE A 759 -29.76 3.14 -34.92
CA ILE A 759 -30.70 2.02 -35.10
C ILE A 759 -30.29 1.17 -36.32
N VAL A 760 -30.06 1.81 -37.46
CA VAL A 760 -29.67 1.13 -38.71
C VAL A 760 -28.33 0.38 -38.55
N LEU A 761 -27.33 1.00 -37.93
CA LEU A 761 -26.02 0.38 -37.67
C LEU A 761 -26.10 -0.77 -36.67
N PHE A 762 -26.91 -0.64 -35.61
CA PHE A 762 -27.13 -1.71 -34.63
C PHE A 762 -27.75 -2.93 -35.31
N ILE A 763 -28.83 -2.75 -36.09
CA ILE A 763 -29.48 -3.82 -36.83
C ILE A 763 -28.49 -4.46 -37.82
N ALA A 764 -27.76 -3.67 -38.60
CA ALA A 764 -26.80 -4.19 -39.58
C ALA A 764 -25.69 -5.05 -38.96
N ILE A 765 -25.13 -4.63 -37.81
CA ILE A 765 -24.07 -5.38 -37.12
C ILE A 765 -24.62 -6.60 -36.38
N VAL A 766 -25.82 -6.52 -35.80
CA VAL A 766 -26.50 -7.69 -35.22
C VAL A 766 -26.82 -8.73 -36.30
N SER A 767 -27.38 -8.33 -37.44
CA SER A 767 -27.61 -9.23 -38.59
C SER A 767 -26.31 -9.84 -39.12
N GLY A 768 -25.23 -9.07 -39.16
CA GLY A 768 -23.90 -9.58 -39.52
C GLY A 768 -23.35 -10.62 -38.54
N LEU A 769 -23.50 -10.41 -37.23
CA LEU A 769 -23.04 -11.36 -36.21
C LEU A 769 -23.92 -12.61 -36.15
N VAL A 770 -25.24 -12.48 -36.31
CA VAL A 770 -26.14 -13.62 -36.50
C VAL A 770 -25.72 -14.42 -37.73
N LEU A 771 -25.35 -13.76 -38.84
CA LEU A 771 -24.83 -14.44 -40.02
C LEU A 771 -23.46 -15.12 -39.78
N ARG A 772 -22.52 -14.48 -39.04
CA ARG A 772 -21.24 -15.08 -38.61
C ARG A 772 -21.48 -16.38 -37.82
N PHE A 773 -22.32 -16.33 -36.80
CA PHE A 773 -22.54 -17.45 -35.88
C PHE A 773 -23.44 -18.55 -36.43
N THR A 774 -24.36 -18.25 -37.35
CA THR A 774 -25.16 -19.28 -38.06
C THR A 774 -24.39 -19.96 -39.19
N THR A 775 -23.54 -19.23 -39.93
CA THR A 775 -22.69 -19.83 -40.99
C THR A 775 -21.42 -20.50 -40.46
N THR A 776 -21.03 -20.21 -39.21
CA THR A 776 -19.83 -20.78 -38.58
C THR A 776 -20.17 -21.33 -37.19
N PRO A 777 -20.70 -22.57 -37.10
CA PRO A 777 -21.07 -23.20 -35.84
C PRO A 777 -19.93 -23.22 -34.80
N GLY A 778 -20.25 -22.94 -33.55
CA GLY A 778 -19.27 -22.85 -32.45
C GLY A 778 -18.48 -21.53 -32.39
N ALA A 779 -18.53 -20.67 -33.41
CA ALA A 779 -17.80 -19.39 -33.40
C ALA A 779 -18.26 -18.46 -32.26
N LEU A 780 -19.53 -18.49 -31.85
CA LEU A 780 -20.04 -17.70 -30.71
C LEU A 780 -19.31 -18.06 -29.40
N GLY A 781 -19.17 -19.35 -29.10
CA GLY A 781 -18.47 -19.81 -27.89
C GLY A 781 -17.00 -19.44 -27.92
N LYS A 782 -16.31 -19.69 -29.04
CA LYS A 782 -14.91 -19.26 -29.23
C LYS A 782 -14.73 -17.76 -29.03
N SER A 783 -15.61 -16.96 -29.62
CA SER A 783 -15.58 -15.50 -29.56
C SER A 783 -15.78 -14.95 -28.15
N LEU A 784 -16.72 -15.51 -27.38
CA LEU A 784 -16.95 -15.15 -25.97
C LEU A 784 -15.84 -15.61 -25.02
N MET A 785 -15.06 -16.62 -25.39
CA MET A 785 -13.91 -17.11 -24.60
C MET A 785 -12.55 -16.55 -25.08
N HIS A 786 -12.51 -15.83 -26.21
CA HIS A 786 -11.27 -15.30 -26.77
C HIS A 786 -10.72 -14.14 -25.91
N PRO A 787 -9.45 -14.17 -25.45
CA PRO A 787 -8.92 -13.21 -24.46
C PRO A 787 -9.00 -11.74 -24.88
N THR A 788 -9.05 -11.43 -26.19
CA THR A 788 -9.13 -10.06 -26.70
C THR A 788 -10.48 -9.71 -27.35
N GLU A 789 -11.25 -10.68 -27.88
CA GLU A 789 -12.55 -10.38 -28.49
C GLU A 789 -13.68 -10.30 -27.43
N SER A 790 -13.62 -11.15 -26.40
CA SER A 790 -14.57 -11.16 -25.29
C SER A 790 -14.65 -9.83 -24.53
N LEU A 791 -13.53 -9.10 -24.45
CA LEU A 791 -13.47 -7.75 -23.87
C LEU A 791 -14.33 -6.72 -24.63
N PHE A 792 -14.70 -6.98 -25.89
CA PHE A 792 -15.54 -6.09 -26.69
C PHE A 792 -17.02 -6.51 -26.77
N PHE A 793 -17.39 -7.72 -26.34
CA PHE A 793 -18.80 -8.10 -26.13
C PHE A 793 -19.63 -7.05 -25.33
N PRO A 794 -19.11 -6.39 -24.28
CA PRO A 794 -19.85 -5.38 -23.53
C PRO A 794 -20.33 -4.22 -24.40
N CYS A 795 -19.64 -3.91 -25.51
CA CYS A 795 -20.00 -2.83 -26.42
C CYS A 795 -21.38 -3.04 -27.08
N PHE A 796 -21.84 -4.30 -27.21
CA PHE A 796 -23.22 -4.63 -27.61
C PHE A 796 -24.23 -4.04 -26.62
N LEU A 797 -24.02 -4.26 -25.32
CA LEU A 797 -24.87 -3.73 -24.26
C LEU A 797 -24.73 -2.20 -24.15
N LEU A 798 -23.51 -1.64 -24.30
CA LEU A 798 -23.33 -0.18 -24.38
C LEU A 798 -24.11 0.45 -25.54
N SER A 799 -24.20 -0.25 -26.67
CA SER A 799 -25.02 0.18 -27.81
C SER A 799 -26.51 0.18 -27.46
N ILE A 800 -27.02 -0.87 -26.79
CA ILE A 800 -28.40 -0.91 -26.28
C ILE A 800 -28.68 0.23 -25.30
N ALA A 801 -27.75 0.55 -24.39
CA ALA A 801 -27.90 1.70 -23.50
C ALA A 801 -28.02 3.02 -24.29
N THR A 802 -27.18 3.24 -25.32
CA THR A 802 -27.33 4.44 -26.16
C THR A 802 -28.66 4.47 -26.93
N LEU A 803 -29.22 3.32 -27.33
CA LEU A 803 -30.55 3.26 -27.96
C LEU A 803 -31.66 3.61 -26.96
N ILE A 804 -31.59 3.12 -25.71
CA ILE A 804 -32.55 3.47 -24.64
C ILE A 804 -32.47 4.98 -24.34
N ALA A 805 -31.28 5.52 -24.12
CA ALA A 805 -31.07 6.94 -23.81
C ALA A 805 -31.55 7.88 -24.94
N ASN A 806 -31.28 7.55 -26.20
CA ASN A 806 -31.79 8.34 -27.33
C ASN A 806 -33.30 8.17 -27.57
N SER A 807 -33.87 7.00 -27.23
CA SER A 807 -35.33 6.82 -27.26
C SER A 807 -36.02 7.69 -26.22
N THR A 808 -35.39 7.93 -25.07
CA THR A 808 -35.85 8.94 -24.09
C THR A 808 -35.71 10.36 -24.65
N ALA A 809 -34.53 10.72 -25.16
CA ALA A 809 -34.21 12.08 -25.63
C ALA A 809 -35.00 12.54 -26.87
N TYR A 810 -35.18 11.66 -27.86
CA TYR A 810 -35.80 11.98 -29.15
C TYR A 810 -37.12 11.24 -29.41
N GLY A 811 -37.33 10.08 -28.78
CA GLY A 811 -38.52 9.26 -28.97
C GLY A 811 -39.70 9.72 -28.12
N ILE A 812 -39.53 9.90 -26.80
CA ILE A 812 -40.63 10.31 -25.91
C ILE A 812 -41.27 11.64 -26.35
N PRO A 813 -40.53 12.71 -26.72
CA PRO A 813 -41.14 13.95 -27.20
C PRO A 813 -41.89 13.84 -28.54
N ALA A 814 -41.75 12.72 -29.25
CA ALA A 814 -42.37 12.46 -30.55
C ALA A 814 -43.38 11.30 -30.53
N THR A 815 -43.69 10.73 -29.36
CA THR A 815 -44.57 9.55 -29.20
C THR A 815 -45.45 9.67 -27.95
N GLY A 816 -46.29 8.65 -27.71
CA GLY A 816 -47.19 8.63 -26.54
C GLY A 816 -46.50 8.13 -25.26
N SER A 817 -47.16 8.34 -24.12
CA SER A 817 -46.73 7.88 -22.79
C SER A 817 -46.47 6.38 -22.67
N TRP A 818 -46.97 5.57 -23.61
CA TRP A 818 -46.63 4.15 -23.74
C TRP A 818 -45.12 3.93 -23.86
N LEU A 819 -44.37 4.82 -24.55
CA LEU A 819 -42.93 4.65 -24.76
C LEU A 819 -42.16 4.85 -23.45
N ALA A 820 -42.57 5.79 -22.60
CA ALA A 820 -41.97 5.96 -21.27
C ALA A 820 -42.14 4.69 -20.42
N THR A 821 -43.30 4.03 -20.48
CA THR A 821 -43.54 2.74 -19.80
C THR A 821 -42.73 1.60 -20.43
N ALA A 822 -42.64 1.52 -21.76
CA ALA A 822 -41.82 0.53 -22.45
C ALA A 822 -40.32 0.67 -22.10
N LEU A 823 -39.80 1.90 -22.09
CA LEU A 823 -38.41 2.19 -21.73
C LEU A 823 -38.10 1.87 -20.25
N ARG A 824 -39.08 1.96 -19.34
CA ARG A 824 -38.95 1.45 -17.96
C ARG A 824 -38.76 -0.07 -17.93
N VAL A 825 -39.48 -0.83 -18.75
CA VAL A 825 -39.28 -2.29 -18.88
C VAL A 825 -37.90 -2.58 -19.49
N CYS A 826 -37.50 -1.85 -20.53
CA CYS A 826 -36.16 -1.97 -21.12
C CYS A 826 -35.04 -1.64 -20.12
N PHE A 827 -35.23 -0.67 -19.22
CA PHE A 827 -34.27 -0.35 -18.16
C PHE A 827 -34.04 -1.52 -17.20
N TRP A 828 -35.10 -2.18 -16.71
CA TRP A 828 -34.96 -3.30 -15.79
C TRP A 828 -34.39 -4.55 -16.46
N LEU A 829 -34.78 -4.83 -17.71
CA LEU A 829 -34.17 -5.90 -18.52
C LEU A 829 -32.68 -5.61 -18.79
N TYR A 830 -32.34 -4.36 -19.09
CA TYR A 830 -30.96 -3.93 -19.28
C TYR A 830 -30.12 -4.11 -18.01
N ALA A 831 -30.63 -3.64 -16.86
CA ALA A 831 -29.96 -3.81 -15.57
C ALA A 831 -29.68 -5.29 -15.29
N ALA A 832 -30.70 -6.15 -15.35
CA ALA A 832 -30.56 -7.60 -15.12
C ALA A 832 -29.55 -8.26 -16.08
N VAL A 833 -29.64 -8.00 -17.39
CA VAL A 833 -28.71 -8.56 -18.37
C VAL A 833 -27.29 -8.03 -18.18
N SER A 834 -27.12 -6.75 -17.82
CA SER A 834 -25.80 -6.12 -17.68
C SER A 834 -24.99 -6.67 -16.50
N ILE A 835 -25.62 -6.97 -15.36
CA ILE A 835 -24.92 -7.56 -14.21
C ILE A 835 -24.61 -9.04 -14.43
N ILE A 836 -25.53 -9.80 -15.05
CA ILE A 836 -25.30 -11.20 -15.43
C ILE A 836 -24.13 -11.29 -16.42
N ALA A 837 -24.10 -10.41 -17.43
CA ALA A 837 -23.01 -10.33 -18.39
C ALA A 837 -21.68 -9.98 -17.72
N ALA A 838 -21.63 -8.97 -16.85
CA ALA A 838 -20.41 -8.57 -16.16
C ALA A 838 -19.83 -9.72 -15.30
N ILE A 839 -20.67 -10.40 -14.52
CA ILE A 839 -20.26 -11.54 -13.69
C ILE A 839 -19.77 -12.70 -14.56
N ALA A 840 -20.54 -13.09 -15.59
CA ALA A 840 -20.16 -14.19 -16.48
C ALA A 840 -18.85 -13.91 -17.24
N GLN A 841 -18.64 -12.67 -17.68
CA GLN A 841 -17.41 -12.28 -18.36
C GLN A 841 -16.20 -12.27 -17.43
N TYR A 842 -16.28 -11.67 -16.24
CA TYR A 842 -15.15 -11.76 -15.30
C TYR A 842 -14.86 -13.21 -14.89
N PHE A 843 -15.89 -14.05 -14.72
CA PHE A 843 -15.69 -15.49 -14.49
C PHE A 843 -14.93 -16.16 -15.65
N VAL A 844 -15.32 -15.93 -16.92
CA VAL A 844 -14.61 -16.47 -18.10
C VAL A 844 -13.17 -15.93 -18.18
N LEU A 845 -12.95 -14.65 -17.88
CA LEU A 845 -11.62 -14.05 -17.87
C LEU A 845 -10.72 -14.62 -16.76
N PHE A 846 -11.27 -14.91 -15.57
CA PHE A 846 -10.50 -15.47 -14.46
C PHE A 846 -10.27 -16.99 -14.58
N THR A 847 -11.08 -17.73 -15.35
CA THR A 847 -11.00 -19.20 -15.45
C THR A 847 -10.42 -19.71 -16.77
N GLY A 848 -10.63 -19.01 -17.89
CA GLY A 848 -10.27 -19.49 -19.24
C GLY A 848 -9.22 -18.65 -19.98
N ALA A 849 -9.03 -17.38 -19.62
CA ALA A 849 -8.17 -16.46 -20.36
C ALA A 849 -6.92 -16.05 -19.55
N HIS A 850 -5.75 -16.58 -19.92
CA HIS A 850 -4.48 -16.09 -19.37
C HIS A 850 -4.18 -14.66 -19.86
N LEU A 851 -4.69 -13.67 -19.14
CA LEU A 851 -4.43 -12.24 -19.33
C LEU A 851 -3.36 -11.75 -18.34
N PRO A 852 -2.06 -11.74 -18.69
CA PRO A 852 -1.01 -11.28 -17.80
C PRO A 852 -1.06 -9.75 -17.63
N ILE A 853 -0.73 -9.25 -16.43
CA ILE A 853 -0.91 -7.83 -16.06
C ILE A 853 -0.16 -6.88 -17.01
N HIS A 854 1.02 -7.25 -17.54
CA HIS A 854 1.75 -6.42 -18.52
C HIS A 854 0.98 -6.16 -19.84
N SER A 855 0.04 -7.06 -20.18
CA SER A 855 -0.85 -6.93 -21.34
C SER A 855 -2.09 -6.06 -21.06
N MET A 856 -2.27 -5.59 -19.82
CA MET A 856 -3.46 -4.84 -19.41
C MET A 856 -3.65 -3.58 -20.25
N THR A 857 -4.89 -3.38 -20.69
CA THR A 857 -5.34 -2.13 -21.31
C THR A 857 -6.66 -1.72 -20.66
N PRO A 858 -7.08 -0.45 -20.75
CA PRO A 858 -8.36 0.02 -20.21
C PRO A 858 -9.60 -0.70 -20.78
N ALA A 859 -9.46 -1.50 -21.85
CA ALA A 859 -10.49 -2.42 -22.31
C ALA A 859 -10.91 -3.46 -21.23
N TRP A 860 -10.07 -3.74 -20.23
CA TRP A 860 -10.41 -4.61 -19.10
C TRP A 860 -11.49 -4.02 -18.16
N ILE A 861 -11.81 -2.73 -18.31
CA ILE A 861 -12.91 -2.04 -17.62
C ILE A 861 -14.24 -2.25 -18.39
N LEU A 862 -14.20 -2.64 -19.68
CA LEU A 862 -15.41 -2.81 -20.48
C LEU A 862 -16.43 -3.81 -19.91
N PRO A 863 -16.07 -4.96 -19.28
CA PRO A 863 -17.06 -5.90 -18.77
C PRO A 863 -17.99 -5.35 -17.68
N ILE A 864 -17.52 -4.46 -16.78
CA ILE A 864 -18.42 -3.79 -15.80
C ILE A 864 -19.14 -2.56 -16.38
N PHE A 865 -18.69 -2.03 -17.50
CA PHE A 865 -19.13 -0.76 -18.07
C PHE A 865 -20.64 -0.74 -18.44
N PRO A 866 -21.27 -1.83 -18.92
CA PRO A 866 -22.73 -1.90 -19.08
C PRO A 866 -23.50 -1.75 -17.78
N ALA A 867 -23.07 -2.47 -16.72
CA ALA A 867 -23.72 -2.38 -15.42
C ALA A 867 -23.64 -0.93 -14.91
N MET A 868 -22.45 -0.33 -14.96
CA MET A 868 -22.21 1.08 -14.65
C MET A 868 -23.19 2.03 -15.37
N LEU A 869 -23.42 1.84 -16.68
CA LEU A 869 -24.29 2.72 -17.47
C LEU A 869 -25.76 2.72 -17.03
N THR A 870 -26.20 1.77 -16.20
CA THR A 870 -27.53 1.78 -15.57
C THR A 870 -27.77 3.07 -14.77
N GLY A 871 -26.73 3.65 -14.14
CA GLY A 871 -26.85 4.97 -13.49
C GLY A 871 -27.05 6.13 -14.47
N THR A 872 -26.42 6.08 -15.64
CA THR A 872 -26.63 7.07 -16.72
C THR A 872 -27.99 6.90 -17.41
N LEU A 873 -28.53 5.69 -17.44
CA LEU A 873 -29.92 5.44 -17.88
C LEU A 873 -30.92 5.93 -16.82
N ALA A 874 -30.67 5.70 -15.53
CA ALA A 874 -31.53 6.25 -14.47
C ALA A 874 -31.56 7.79 -14.53
N SER A 875 -30.40 8.44 -14.63
CA SER A 875 -30.28 9.90 -14.67
C SER A 875 -30.98 10.56 -15.87
N SER A 876 -31.17 9.83 -16.97
CA SER A 876 -31.87 10.32 -18.16
C SER A 876 -33.35 9.91 -18.22
N LEU A 877 -33.72 8.71 -17.75
CA LEU A 877 -35.10 8.21 -17.82
C LEU A 877 -35.99 8.69 -16.67
N MET A 878 -35.45 8.92 -15.46
CA MET A 878 -36.27 9.18 -14.26
C MET A 878 -37.28 10.32 -14.45
N SER A 879 -36.89 11.43 -15.08
CA SER A 879 -37.78 12.57 -15.37
C SER A 879 -39.08 12.20 -16.10
N SER A 880 -39.05 11.15 -16.95
CA SER A 880 -40.21 10.65 -17.71
C SER A 880 -41.14 9.71 -16.92
N GLN A 881 -40.79 9.32 -15.70
CA GLN A 881 -41.50 8.29 -14.92
C GLN A 881 -42.33 8.89 -13.77
N SER A 882 -43.26 8.09 -13.23
CA SER A 882 -44.01 8.40 -12.00
C SER A 882 -43.08 8.44 -10.76
N PRO A 883 -43.41 9.20 -9.70
CA PRO A 883 -42.57 9.33 -8.50
C PRO A 883 -42.20 8.00 -7.84
N GLU A 884 -43.12 7.04 -7.82
CA GLU A 884 -42.90 5.66 -7.35
C GLU A 884 -41.74 4.99 -8.09
N HIS A 885 -41.85 4.92 -9.42
CA HIS A 885 -40.85 4.25 -10.25
C HIS A 885 -39.53 5.03 -10.33
N ARG A 886 -39.55 6.36 -10.18
CA ARG A 886 -38.33 7.18 -10.01
C ARG A 886 -37.50 6.70 -8.83
N MET A 887 -38.14 6.39 -7.70
CA MET A 887 -37.43 5.93 -6.50
C MET A 887 -36.77 4.56 -6.74
N SER A 888 -37.48 3.60 -7.34
CA SER A 888 -36.91 2.28 -7.66
C SER A 888 -35.75 2.38 -8.66
N MET A 889 -35.87 3.25 -9.67
CA MET A 889 -34.83 3.48 -10.67
C MET A 889 -33.63 4.25 -10.11
N LEU A 890 -33.84 5.16 -9.15
CA LEU A 890 -32.77 5.84 -8.41
C LEU A 890 -31.93 4.83 -7.61
N VAL A 891 -32.58 3.95 -6.84
CA VAL A 891 -31.88 2.93 -6.04
C VAL A 891 -31.06 2.01 -6.95
N ALA A 892 -31.66 1.46 -8.01
CA ALA A 892 -30.93 0.64 -8.98
C ALA A 892 -29.80 1.42 -9.67
N GLY A 893 -30.05 2.66 -10.09
CA GLY A 893 -29.06 3.53 -10.71
C GLY A 893 -27.84 3.77 -9.82
N VAL A 894 -28.05 4.13 -8.54
CA VAL A 894 -26.98 4.34 -7.56
C VAL A 894 -26.22 3.05 -7.28
N THR A 895 -26.91 1.93 -7.03
CA THR A 895 -26.26 0.63 -6.76
C THR A 895 -25.37 0.17 -7.92
N PHE A 896 -25.87 0.23 -9.15
CA PHE A 896 -25.15 -0.23 -10.34
C PHE A 896 -24.03 0.74 -10.75
N GLN A 897 -24.25 2.05 -10.60
CA GLN A 897 -23.20 3.06 -10.81
C GLN A 897 -22.06 2.91 -9.80
N GLY A 898 -22.40 2.69 -8.52
CA GLY A 898 -21.43 2.49 -7.43
C GLY A 898 -20.58 1.23 -7.63
N LEU A 899 -21.20 0.11 -8.01
CA LEU A 899 -20.47 -1.11 -8.39
C LEU A 899 -19.53 -0.87 -9.59
N GLY A 900 -20.05 -0.26 -10.65
CA GLY A 900 -19.28 0.04 -11.86
C GLY A 900 -18.08 0.96 -11.62
N TRP A 901 -18.28 2.04 -10.86
CA TRP A 901 -17.23 2.94 -10.43
C TRP A 901 -16.19 2.24 -9.54
N THR A 902 -16.63 1.42 -8.59
CA THR A 902 -15.72 0.70 -7.67
C THR A 902 -14.80 -0.26 -8.43
N VAL A 903 -15.33 -1.06 -9.35
CA VAL A 903 -14.51 -1.97 -10.17
C VAL A 903 -13.59 -1.20 -11.10
N ALA A 904 -14.04 -0.11 -11.73
CA ALA A 904 -13.18 0.75 -12.54
C ALA A 904 -12.05 1.40 -11.70
N PHE A 905 -12.36 1.85 -10.49
CA PHE A 905 -11.41 2.43 -9.55
C PHE A 905 -10.36 1.42 -9.07
N LEU A 906 -10.73 0.15 -8.86
CA LEU A 906 -9.78 -0.93 -8.55
C LEU A 906 -8.89 -1.29 -9.76
N LEU A 907 -9.40 -1.15 -10.99
CA LEU A 907 -8.63 -1.40 -12.22
C LEU A 907 -7.70 -0.23 -12.60
N TYR A 908 -7.95 1.01 -12.14
CA TYR A 908 -7.07 2.15 -12.43
C TYR A 908 -5.64 1.98 -11.87
N PRO A 909 -5.39 1.60 -10.60
CA PRO A 909 -4.05 1.30 -10.09
C PRO A 909 -3.31 0.23 -10.88
N LEU A 910 -4.00 -0.82 -11.36
CA LEU A 910 -3.39 -1.87 -12.17
C LEU A 910 -2.99 -1.34 -13.56
N TYR A 911 -3.86 -0.55 -14.20
CA TYR A 911 -3.54 0.11 -15.47
C TYR A 911 -2.38 1.11 -15.33
N LEU A 912 -2.34 1.88 -14.24
CA LEU A 912 -1.24 2.82 -13.97
C LEU A 912 0.06 2.09 -13.62
N GLY A 913 0.01 1.03 -12.80
CA GLY A 913 1.17 0.18 -12.53
C GLY A 913 1.75 -0.42 -13.81
N ARG A 914 0.89 -0.94 -14.69
CA ARG A 914 1.27 -1.43 -16.03
C ARG A 914 1.87 -0.33 -16.92
N LEU A 915 1.36 0.90 -16.86
CA LEU A 915 1.94 2.05 -17.58
C LEU A 915 3.29 2.50 -17.02
N MET A 916 3.52 2.33 -15.72
CA MET A 916 4.79 2.67 -15.05
C MET A 916 5.84 1.57 -15.22
N GLN A 917 5.43 0.31 -15.38
CA GLN A 917 6.30 -0.84 -15.61
C GLN A 917 6.69 -0.99 -17.10
N ASP A 918 5.69 -1.06 -18.00
CA ASP A 918 5.92 -1.34 -19.43
C ASP A 918 5.89 -0.09 -20.33
N GLY A 919 5.75 1.11 -19.74
CA GLY A 919 5.60 2.36 -20.47
C GLY A 919 4.31 2.45 -21.30
N LEU A 920 4.27 3.39 -22.25
CA LEU A 920 3.11 3.60 -23.12
C LEU A 920 2.86 2.42 -24.08
N PRO A 921 1.61 1.97 -24.27
CA PRO A 921 1.28 0.89 -25.20
C PRO A 921 1.80 1.09 -26.63
N ALA A 922 1.87 -0.01 -27.40
CA ALA A 922 2.21 0.05 -28.82
C ALA A 922 1.31 1.07 -29.57
N PRO A 923 1.83 1.85 -30.54
CA PRO A 923 1.11 2.98 -31.15
C PRO A 923 -0.33 2.69 -31.62
N ALA A 924 -0.60 1.50 -32.17
CA ALA A 924 -1.93 1.09 -32.64
C ALA A 924 -2.97 0.82 -31.54
N MET A 925 -2.53 0.70 -30.27
CA MET A 925 -3.37 0.46 -29.09
C MET A 925 -3.59 1.72 -28.24
N ARG A 926 -2.79 2.78 -28.46
CA ARG A 926 -2.90 4.03 -27.69
C ARG A 926 -4.26 4.75 -27.78
N PRO A 927 -5.01 4.71 -28.90
CA PRO A 927 -6.37 5.24 -28.93
C PRO A 927 -7.29 4.62 -27.87
N GLY A 928 -7.13 3.31 -27.59
CA GLY A 928 -7.85 2.60 -26.53
C GLY A 928 -7.56 3.10 -25.10
N MET A 929 -6.53 3.92 -24.89
CA MET A 929 -6.25 4.54 -23.59
C MET A 929 -7.38 5.48 -23.14
N PHE A 930 -8.10 6.09 -24.09
CA PHE A 930 -9.24 6.96 -23.78
C PHE A 930 -10.42 6.22 -23.13
N ILE A 931 -10.49 4.88 -23.16
CA ILE A 931 -11.51 4.12 -22.42
C ILE A 931 -11.43 4.43 -20.91
N ALA A 932 -10.25 4.76 -20.37
CA ALA A 932 -10.08 5.16 -18.97
C ALA A 932 -10.71 6.52 -18.61
N VAL A 933 -11.05 7.37 -19.58
CA VAL A 933 -11.81 8.61 -19.35
C VAL A 933 -13.28 8.30 -19.01
N GLY A 934 -13.79 7.20 -19.58
CA GLY A 934 -15.19 6.83 -19.60
C GLY A 934 -15.83 6.69 -18.21
N PRO A 935 -15.29 5.89 -17.27
CA PRO A 935 -15.95 5.63 -16.00
C PRO A 935 -16.08 6.90 -15.16
N ALA A 936 -15.08 7.79 -15.19
CA ALA A 936 -15.15 9.08 -14.52
C ALA A 936 -16.23 9.99 -15.15
N GLY A 937 -16.20 10.14 -16.48
CA GLY A 937 -17.19 10.95 -17.20
C GLY A 937 -18.63 10.49 -16.95
N TYR A 938 -18.94 9.21 -17.22
CA TYR A 938 -20.29 8.68 -17.05
C TYR A 938 -20.75 8.61 -15.58
N THR A 939 -19.85 8.40 -14.61
CA THR A 939 -20.21 8.50 -13.18
C THR A 939 -20.61 9.92 -12.78
N SER A 940 -19.90 10.93 -13.25
CA SER A 940 -20.24 12.34 -13.02
C SER A 940 -21.60 12.71 -13.65
N VAL A 941 -21.87 12.27 -14.89
CA VAL A 941 -23.20 12.42 -15.55
C VAL A 941 -24.32 11.76 -14.75
N ALA A 942 -24.11 10.53 -14.28
CA ALA A 942 -25.12 9.76 -13.57
C ALA A 942 -25.47 10.38 -12.22
N ILE A 943 -24.47 10.69 -11.39
CA ILE A 943 -24.66 11.23 -10.04
C ILE A 943 -25.39 12.57 -10.10
N ILE A 944 -24.94 13.51 -10.95
CA ILE A 944 -25.58 14.83 -11.10
C ILE A 944 -27.02 14.69 -11.63
N GLY A 945 -27.23 13.95 -12.73
CA GLY A 945 -28.56 13.87 -13.35
C GLY A 945 -29.60 13.07 -12.55
N MET A 946 -29.17 12.08 -11.75
CA MET A 946 -30.07 11.41 -10.80
C MET A 946 -30.49 12.36 -9.67
N ALA A 947 -29.58 13.19 -9.16
CA ALA A 947 -29.88 14.19 -8.13
C ALA A 947 -30.81 15.31 -8.66
N GLY A 948 -30.62 15.77 -9.90
CA GLY A 948 -31.57 16.67 -10.58
C GLY A 948 -32.97 16.05 -10.73
N SER A 949 -33.06 14.73 -10.90
CA SER A 949 -34.30 13.98 -11.17
C SER A 949 -35.04 13.44 -9.93
N LEU A 950 -34.60 13.78 -8.70
CA LEU A 950 -35.22 13.31 -7.45
C LEU A 950 -36.70 13.72 -7.37
N PRO A 951 -37.60 12.83 -6.92
CA PRO A 951 -39.04 13.11 -6.85
C PRO A 951 -39.36 14.05 -5.67
N GLU A 952 -39.98 15.18 -5.98
CA GLU A 952 -40.43 16.18 -5.02
C GLU A 952 -41.69 15.71 -4.28
N GLY A 953 -41.77 15.96 -2.96
CA GLY A 953 -42.97 15.65 -2.16
C GLY A 953 -43.34 14.16 -2.08
N TYR A 954 -42.43 13.24 -2.38
CA TYR A 954 -42.71 11.80 -2.44
C TYR A 954 -41.77 10.96 -1.58
N GLY A 955 -42.34 10.06 -0.78
CA GLY A 955 -41.59 9.13 0.08
C GLY A 955 -40.64 9.86 1.03
N TYR A 956 -39.38 9.43 1.07
CA TYR A 956 -38.33 10.05 1.88
C TYR A 956 -38.21 11.58 1.68
N PHE A 957 -38.39 12.07 0.45
CA PHE A 957 -38.31 13.51 0.13
C PHE A 957 -39.59 14.29 0.46
N ALA A 958 -40.68 13.62 0.86
CA ALA A 958 -41.83 14.26 1.52
C ALA A 958 -41.51 14.54 2.99
N THR A 959 -40.92 13.55 3.68
CA THR A 959 -40.54 13.66 5.10
C THR A 959 -39.36 14.61 5.32
N TYR A 960 -38.41 14.66 4.39
CA TYR A 960 -37.19 15.46 4.49
C TYR A 960 -36.98 16.33 3.23
N PRO A 961 -37.70 17.45 3.07
CA PRO A 961 -37.62 18.29 1.86
C PRO A 961 -36.21 18.76 1.52
N MET A 962 -35.44 19.22 2.53
CA MET A 962 -34.05 19.68 2.38
C MET A 962 -33.09 18.59 1.88
N ALA A 963 -33.42 17.29 2.05
CA ALA A 963 -32.54 16.21 1.61
C ALA A 963 -32.35 16.19 0.09
N ARG A 964 -33.32 16.71 -0.69
CA ARG A 964 -33.17 16.87 -2.14
C ARG A 964 -32.08 17.88 -2.49
N GLU A 965 -32.14 19.06 -1.90
CA GLU A 965 -31.18 20.15 -2.12
C GLU A 965 -29.77 19.76 -1.68
N VAL A 966 -29.65 19.15 -0.49
CA VAL A 966 -28.38 18.64 0.03
C VAL A 966 -27.79 17.57 -0.90
N LEU A 967 -28.58 16.62 -1.38
CA LEU A 967 -28.10 15.62 -2.35
C LEU A 967 -27.70 16.23 -3.69
N GLN A 968 -28.38 17.28 -4.17
CA GLN A 968 -28.02 17.99 -5.40
C GLN A 968 -26.67 18.71 -5.27
N VAL A 969 -26.45 19.44 -4.17
CA VAL A 969 -25.17 20.11 -3.89
C VAL A 969 -24.03 19.09 -3.74
N LEU A 970 -24.25 18.00 -2.99
CA LEU A 970 -23.26 16.93 -2.84
C LEU A 970 -22.95 16.24 -4.18
N ALA A 971 -23.99 15.92 -4.97
CA ALA A 971 -23.84 15.30 -6.28
C ALA A 971 -23.02 16.15 -7.26
N LEU A 972 -23.20 17.49 -7.22
CA LEU A 972 -22.41 18.42 -8.02
C LEU A 972 -20.93 18.39 -7.64
N TRP A 973 -20.58 18.57 -6.36
CA TRP A 973 -19.18 18.60 -5.93
C TRP A 973 -18.46 17.26 -6.05
N ILE A 974 -19.16 16.15 -5.79
CA ILE A 974 -18.66 14.78 -6.08
C ILE A 974 -18.47 14.60 -7.59
N GLY A 975 -19.42 15.08 -8.40
CA GLY A 975 -19.35 15.05 -9.87
C GLY A 975 -18.15 15.84 -10.43
N VAL A 976 -17.83 17.00 -9.86
CA VAL A 976 -16.64 17.81 -10.19
C VAL A 976 -15.35 17.11 -9.78
N TRP A 977 -15.30 16.52 -8.59
CA TRP A 977 -14.13 15.75 -8.12
C TRP A 977 -13.84 14.54 -9.03
N ILE A 978 -14.87 13.76 -9.36
CA ILE A 978 -14.75 12.60 -10.28
C ILE A 978 -14.40 13.07 -11.70
N TRP A 979 -14.96 14.18 -12.18
CA TRP A 979 -14.64 14.76 -13.50
C TRP A 979 -13.13 15.07 -13.64
N CYS A 980 -12.47 15.53 -12.56
CA CYS A 980 -11.03 15.79 -12.56
C CYS A 980 -10.19 14.53 -12.87
N VAL A 981 -10.62 13.36 -12.38
CA VAL A 981 -9.99 12.06 -12.71
C VAL A 981 -10.12 11.75 -14.21
N GLY A 982 -11.29 12.03 -14.79
CA GLY A 982 -11.53 11.90 -16.23
C GLY A 982 -10.67 12.85 -17.06
N PHE A 983 -10.55 14.11 -16.64
CA PHE A 983 -9.72 15.12 -17.30
C PHE A 983 -8.23 14.72 -17.30
N TRP A 984 -7.74 14.16 -16.20
CA TRP A 984 -6.36 13.68 -16.11
C TRP A 984 -6.08 12.50 -17.07
N PHE A 985 -6.97 11.50 -17.11
CA PHE A 985 -6.86 10.41 -18.10
C PHE A 985 -7.00 10.91 -19.55
N PHE A 986 -7.82 11.93 -19.80
CA PHE A 986 -7.97 12.55 -21.11
C PHE A 986 -6.67 13.23 -21.56
N GLY A 987 -6.06 14.04 -20.70
CA GLY A 987 -4.77 14.68 -20.96
C GLY A 987 -3.65 13.67 -21.20
N PHE A 988 -3.58 12.61 -20.40
CA PHE A 988 -2.58 11.55 -20.57
C PHE A 988 -2.78 10.76 -21.87
N GLY A 989 -4.01 10.38 -22.20
CA GLY A 989 -4.36 9.72 -23.47
C GLY A 989 -4.04 10.58 -24.70
N LEU A 990 -4.29 11.89 -24.63
CA LEU A 990 -3.96 12.85 -25.67
C LEU A 990 -2.46 12.93 -25.92
N LEU A 991 -1.64 13.09 -24.87
CA LEU A 991 -0.17 13.12 -24.99
C LEU A 991 0.41 11.79 -25.51
N ALA A 992 -0.16 10.66 -25.06
CA ALA A 992 0.24 9.33 -25.52
C ALA A 992 -0.04 9.11 -27.01
N VAL A 993 -1.16 9.62 -27.53
CA VAL A 993 -1.50 9.56 -28.96
C VAL A 993 -0.69 10.56 -29.78
N LEU A 994 -0.56 11.81 -29.33
CA LEU A 994 0.23 12.85 -30.03
C LEU A 994 1.69 12.41 -30.25
N SER A 995 2.34 11.84 -29.23
CA SER A 995 3.70 11.30 -29.34
C SER A 995 3.88 10.15 -30.34
N SER A 996 2.80 9.47 -30.74
CA SER A 996 2.77 8.53 -31.86
C SER A 996 2.40 9.18 -33.20
N ALA A 997 1.51 10.18 -33.19
CA ALA A 997 1.07 10.91 -34.36
C ALA A 997 2.23 11.69 -35.01
N PHE A 998 2.99 12.46 -34.23
CA PHE A 998 4.16 13.22 -34.70
C PHE A 998 5.26 12.34 -35.33
N ARG A 999 5.25 11.02 -35.08
CA ARG A 999 6.20 10.05 -35.64
C ARG A 999 5.59 9.19 -36.76
N TRP A 1000 4.38 9.51 -37.22
CA TRP A 1000 3.62 8.80 -38.26
C TRP A 1000 3.41 7.29 -38.00
N LYS A 1001 3.42 6.86 -36.73
CA LYS A 1001 3.35 5.42 -36.36
C LYS A 1001 1.95 4.90 -36.03
N LEU A 1002 0.91 5.72 -36.15
CA LEU A 1002 -0.48 5.31 -35.87
C LEU A 1002 -1.04 4.45 -37.02
N GLN A 1003 -1.54 3.26 -36.68
CA GLN A 1003 -2.34 2.42 -37.57
C GLN A 1003 -3.78 2.35 -37.09
N PHE A 1004 -4.74 2.25 -38.01
CA PHE A 1004 -6.15 2.09 -37.65
C PHE A 1004 -6.39 0.75 -36.95
N SER A 1005 -7.15 0.80 -35.87
CA SER A 1005 -7.72 -0.36 -35.15
C SER A 1005 -9.08 0.06 -34.61
N MET A 1006 -9.98 -0.89 -34.32
CA MET A 1006 -11.32 -0.56 -33.80
C MET A 1006 -11.29 0.19 -32.45
N SER A 1007 -10.14 0.17 -31.75
CA SER A 1007 -9.92 1.00 -30.56
C SER A 1007 -9.96 2.51 -30.82
N TRP A 1008 -9.87 2.96 -32.08
CA TRP A 1008 -9.99 4.39 -32.44
C TRP A 1008 -11.35 4.98 -32.08
N TRP A 1009 -12.42 4.18 -31.97
CA TRP A 1009 -13.72 4.66 -31.48
C TRP A 1009 -13.69 5.11 -30.01
N ALA A 1010 -12.65 4.76 -29.25
CA ALA A 1010 -12.40 5.32 -27.92
C ALA A 1010 -12.02 6.82 -27.94
N PHE A 1011 -11.66 7.41 -29.10
CA PHE A 1011 -11.59 8.86 -29.22
C PHE A 1011 -12.96 9.55 -29.06
N VAL A 1012 -14.06 8.81 -29.22
CA VAL A 1012 -15.43 9.36 -29.28
C VAL A 1012 -16.24 8.95 -28.05
N PHE A 1013 -16.56 7.66 -27.87
CA PHE A 1013 -17.55 7.23 -26.86
C PHE A 1013 -17.22 7.54 -25.38
N PRO A 1014 -16.00 7.32 -24.87
CA PRO A 1014 -15.62 7.71 -23.50
C PRO A 1014 -15.68 9.23 -23.29
N ASN A 1015 -15.27 9.99 -24.31
CA ASN A 1015 -15.17 11.44 -24.26
C ASN A 1015 -16.54 12.13 -24.38
N ILE A 1016 -17.56 11.46 -24.93
CA ILE A 1016 -18.97 11.89 -24.82
C ILE A 1016 -19.40 11.96 -23.35
N GLY A 1017 -19.13 10.94 -22.54
CA GLY A 1017 -19.45 10.95 -21.10
C GLY A 1017 -18.75 12.09 -20.36
N PHE A 1018 -17.48 12.35 -20.69
CA PHE A 1018 -16.71 13.49 -20.15
C PHE A 1018 -17.27 14.85 -20.57
N THR A 1019 -17.72 14.99 -21.82
CA THR A 1019 -18.30 16.24 -22.33
C THR A 1019 -19.70 16.49 -21.79
N LEU A 1020 -20.52 15.44 -21.64
CA LEU A 1020 -21.80 15.47 -20.94
C LEU A 1020 -21.63 15.88 -19.46
N ALA A 1021 -20.60 15.36 -18.77
CA ALA A 1021 -20.28 15.78 -17.40
C ALA A 1021 -19.92 17.27 -17.35
N THR A 1022 -19.09 17.75 -18.28
CA THR A 1022 -18.77 19.19 -18.41
C THR A 1022 -20.02 20.03 -18.67
N ALA A 1023 -20.93 19.58 -19.54
CA ALA A 1023 -22.19 20.26 -19.84
C ALA A 1023 -23.11 20.33 -18.60
N ASN A 1024 -23.23 19.25 -17.83
CA ASN A 1024 -24.04 19.21 -16.61
C ASN A 1024 -23.43 20.10 -15.53
N ILE A 1025 -22.13 19.95 -15.24
CA ILE A 1025 -21.40 20.82 -14.28
C ILE A 1025 -21.57 22.30 -14.63
N GLY A 1026 -21.48 22.66 -15.92
CA GLY A 1026 -21.69 24.03 -16.38
C GLY A 1026 -23.11 24.56 -16.15
N LYS A 1027 -24.14 23.72 -16.30
CA LYS A 1027 -25.55 24.09 -16.02
C LYS A 1027 -25.81 24.26 -14.53
N GLU A 1028 -25.39 23.29 -13.71
CA GLU A 1028 -25.60 23.34 -12.25
C GLU A 1028 -24.82 24.50 -11.58
N LEU A 1029 -23.60 24.80 -12.06
CA LEU A 1029 -22.83 25.98 -11.62
C LEU A 1029 -23.27 27.29 -12.30
N GLN A 1030 -24.30 27.27 -13.16
CA GLN A 1030 -24.80 28.41 -13.93
C GLN A 1030 -23.67 29.17 -14.68
N SER A 1031 -22.68 28.43 -15.17
CA SER A 1031 -21.41 28.95 -15.66
C SER A 1031 -21.30 28.87 -17.18
N GLU A 1032 -21.63 29.98 -17.84
CA GLU A 1032 -21.48 30.19 -19.28
C GLU A 1032 -20.12 29.70 -19.82
N GLY A 1033 -19.02 30.05 -19.15
CA GLY A 1033 -17.68 29.63 -19.57
C GLY A 1033 -17.50 28.12 -19.66
N ILE A 1034 -18.04 27.36 -18.70
CA ILE A 1034 -18.01 25.89 -18.71
C ILE A 1034 -18.95 25.33 -19.78
N MET A 1035 -20.12 25.95 -19.97
CA MET A 1035 -21.08 25.55 -21.01
C MET A 1035 -20.55 25.77 -22.43
N TRP A 1036 -19.77 26.84 -22.67
CA TRP A 1036 -19.05 27.05 -23.92
C TRP A 1036 -17.94 26.02 -24.13
N VAL A 1037 -17.17 25.66 -23.10
CA VAL A 1037 -16.17 24.57 -23.19
C VAL A 1037 -16.83 23.23 -23.58
N ALA A 1038 -17.97 22.87 -22.97
CA ALA A 1038 -18.73 21.67 -23.35
C ALA A 1038 -19.22 21.70 -24.81
N SER A 1039 -19.58 22.88 -25.32
CA SER A 1039 -20.04 23.07 -26.69
C SER A 1039 -18.89 22.96 -27.71
N VAL A 1040 -17.72 23.52 -27.39
CA VAL A 1040 -16.49 23.36 -28.20
C VAL A 1040 -16.04 21.90 -28.23
N LEU A 1041 -16.04 21.21 -27.08
CA LEU A 1041 -15.78 19.76 -27.01
C LEU A 1041 -16.78 18.94 -27.83
N THR A 1042 -18.06 19.34 -27.86
CA THR A 1042 -19.08 18.71 -28.72
C THR A 1042 -18.70 18.80 -30.20
N ILE A 1043 -18.29 19.97 -30.68
CA ILE A 1043 -17.85 20.17 -32.07
C ILE A 1043 -16.61 19.32 -32.39
N ILE A 1044 -15.64 19.27 -31.48
CA ILE A 1044 -14.42 18.44 -31.61
C ILE A 1044 -14.77 16.94 -31.73
N LEU A 1045 -15.73 16.45 -30.94
CA LEU A 1045 -16.13 15.04 -30.99
C LEU A 1045 -16.92 14.67 -32.25
N VAL A 1046 -17.74 15.59 -32.79
CA VAL A 1046 -18.38 15.40 -34.10
C VAL A 1046 -17.34 15.34 -35.21
N MET A 1047 -16.35 16.25 -35.24
CA MET A 1047 -15.25 16.19 -36.20
C MET A 1047 -14.43 14.88 -36.07
N MET A 1048 -14.15 14.46 -34.84
CA MET A 1048 -13.41 13.22 -34.56
C MET A 1048 -14.17 11.97 -35.04
N TRP A 1049 -15.50 11.94 -34.91
CA TRP A 1049 -16.33 10.85 -35.44
C TRP A 1049 -16.17 10.70 -36.96
N PHE A 1050 -16.11 11.80 -37.72
CA PHE A 1050 -15.83 11.76 -39.16
C PHE A 1050 -14.40 11.29 -39.49
N VAL A 1051 -13.39 11.69 -38.71
CA VAL A 1051 -11.99 11.24 -38.88
C VAL A 1051 -11.87 9.74 -38.65
N VAL A 1052 -12.48 9.21 -37.58
CA VAL A 1052 -12.47 7.78 -37.26
C VAL A 1052 -13.28 6.99 -38.30
N LEU A 1053 -14.45 7.49 -38.74
CA LEU A 1053 -15.24 6.88 -39.81
C LEU A 1053 -14.45 6.77 -41.13
N TYR A 1054 -13.80 7.86 -41.56
CA TYR A 1054 -12.98 7.86 -42.77
C TYR A 1054 -11.84 6.85 -42.68
N ALA A 1055 -11.14 6.80 -41.53
CA ALA A 1055 -10.07 5.83 -41.30
C ALA A 1055 -10.59 4.37 -41.32
N MET A 1056 -11.76 4.10 -40.73
CA MET A 1056 -12.41 2.79 -40.74
C MET A 1056 -12.82 2.36 -42.16
N VAL A 1057 -13.53 3.22 -42.90
CA VAL A 1057 -13.95 2.94 -44.29
C VAL A 1057 -12.74 2.73 -45.20
N SER A 1058 -11.70 3.57 -45.05
CA SER A 1058 -10.43 3.42 -45.76
C SER A 1058 -9.75 2.09 -45.43
N ALA A 1059 -9.82 1.62 -44.18
CA ALA A 1059 -9.28 0.33 -43.77
C ALA A 1059 -10.07 -0.87 -44.35
N VAL A 1060 -11.41 -0.82 -44.41
CA VAL A 1060 -12.24 -1.84 -45.10
C VAL A 1060 -11.90 -1.90 -46.60
N ILE A 1061 -11.84 -0.75 -47.28
CA ILE A 1061 -11.52 -0.67 -48.72
C ILE A 1061 -10.11 -1.21 -48.98
N ARG A 1062 -9.13 -0.87 -48.13
CA ARG A 1062 -7.73 -1.32 -48.23
C ARG A 1062 -7.50 -2.74 -47.70
N LYS A 1063 -8.56 -3.53 -47.42
CA LYS A 1063 -8.49 -4.92 -46.92
C LYS A 1063 -7.67 -5.07 -45.63
N LYS A 1064 -7.73 -4.04 -44.78
CA LYS A 1064 -7.18 -4.04 -43.42
C LYS A 1064 -8.21 -4.36 -42.34
N LEU A 1065 -9.50 -4.36 -42.71
CA LEU A 1065 -10.63 -4.84 -41.91
C LEU A 1065 -11.46 -5.83 -42.73
N LEU A 1066 -12.19 -6.72 -42.04
CA LEU A 1066 -13.03 -7.79 -42.60
C LEU A 1066 -12.27 -8.66 -43.61
N TRP A 1067 -11.06 -9.08 -43.22
CA TRP A 1067 -10.13 -9.85 -44.04
C TRP A 1067 -9.30 -10.81 -43.17
N PRO A 1068 -8.97 -12.03 -43.63
CA PRO A 1068 -8.19 -12.99 -42.86
C PRO A 1068 -6.87 -12.42 -42.32
N SER A 1069 -6.54 -12.81 -41.08
CA SER A 1069 -5.34 -12.41 -40.31
C SER A 1069 -5.06 -10.90 -40.26
N ARG A 1070 -6.10 -10.09 -40.03
CA ARG A 1070 -5.99 -8.63 -39.83
C ARG A 1070 -6.75 -8.05 -38.63
N ASP A 1071 -7.86 -8.66 -38.21
CA ASP A 1071 -8.81 -8.06 -37.23
C ASP A 1071 -8.76 -8.65 -35.81
N GLY A 1072 -7.70 -9.39 -35.47
CA GLY A 1072 -7.58 -10.09 -34.18
C GLY A 1072 -8.26 -11.46 -34.14
N ASP A 1073 -8.90 -11.90 -35.24
CA ASP A 1073 -9.27 -13.30 -35.50
C ASP A 1073 -8.01 -14.15 -35.78
N GLU A 1074 -7.13 -14.34 -34.80
CA GLU A 1074 -6.08 -15.37 -34.84
C GLU A 1074 -6.59 -16.63 -34.12
N SER A 1075 -7.51 -17.34 -34.80
CA SER A 1075 -8.25 -18.52 -34.30
C SER A 1075 -8.08 -19.77 -35.16
#